data_AF-A0A2E2AVK5-F1
#
_entry.id   AF-A0A2E2AVK5-F1
#
_cell.length_a   1.000
_cell.length_b   1.000
_cell.length_c   1.000
_cell.angle_alpha   90.00
_cell.angle_beta   90.00
_cell.angle_gamma   90.00
#
_symmetry.space_group_name_H-M   'P 1'
#
loop_
_entity.id
_entity.type
_entity.pdbx_description
1 polymer ?
#
loop_
_entity_poly.entity_id
_entity_poly.type
_entity_poly.pdbx_seq_one_letter_code
_entity_poly.pdbx_strand_id
1 'polypeptide(L)'
;MAGLKQHCCKRGAYTEMMISDNNLPTDASVLVMLDADCAQPCYTFGGRNEYSEKLSVDGLRNAFRWIAQQVPFSRDVRFLVGVVEPLSLIIAETICDIGHKLVLPLITLEKQNALRIPFSEHQVVVAESLKCLKAKRLSIAGRPLILHLTKEEISDLAAVLLECQDDLGGVTIRLREIHMLCDSDIIEYGQQLGAIADASLAKSLSAMPVAFRIHNLRHRSRSDVTDQCPAGRSIITIGPDQRLYPCPSFYNTNNELDIGNVRGGDDYKLTVLNHVHSTACCCAHPCLANDTYQAAKLAEAERSVVKDQMWRVATSPYLFDCLRMRLAQNAADRSRQEGEEKLRTSHQEIDVTFDEFAQAHCDIHRAAESSNFDVKFLNSLLEKWGDIEGQPASARRNVFRRRVRETLDVVSRIHSSAAESVERQPFTFIDTAARNMHSKHRREWRLGDGDLQAIAALYQQELGWAFLFNATIEDVRMGFDCTNEIAVIRANLVRARDNVHRWFQVTAKRERWESDDEGRWEVDFDKGVVYLSLPGLLKKGSLCSSCSTCVGTVGGLDMEVIRRLFEERSMIADIVRPRIRDIVTNEEQDDNLNELITGLGAASERIRNWFLSMAEIYHWQTPPDDRWQYRLDMAESKVFLDVRESGCGCSEPSDTVDEVAY
;
A
#
# COMPACT_ATOMS: atom_id res chain seq x y z
N MET A 1 32.88 -31.72 -32.94
CA MET A 1 33.44 -32.43 -31.78
C MET A 1 33.45 -31.46 -30.62
N ALA A 2 32.33 -31.34 -29.89
CA ALA A 2 31.92 -32.19 -28.77
C ALA A 2 32.53 -31.70 -27.45
N GLY A 3 31.69 -31.14 -26.57
CA GLY A 3 32.00 -31.04 -25.14
C GLY A 3 31.67 -29.73 -24.47
N LEU A 4 30.38 -29.40 -24.33
CA LEU A 4 29.89 -28.65 -23.16
C LEU A 4 28.49 -29.19 -22.84
N LYS A 5 28.49 -30.22 -21.99
CA LYS A 5 27.31 -30.92 -21.54
C LYS A 5 26.59 -30.11 -20.47
N GLN A 6 25.27 -30.03 -20.66
CA GLN A 6 24.21 -29.96 -19.66
C GLN A 6 24.62 -30.42 -18.26
N HIS A 7 24.63 -29.50 -17.29
CA HIS A 7 24.36 -29.79 -15.89
C HIS A 7 23.87 -28.53 -15.19
N CYS A 8 22.54 -28.32 -15.16
CA CYS A 8 21.86 -27.57 -14.10
C CYS A 8 20.34 -27.76 -14.26
N CYS A 9 19.83 -28.87 -13.74
CA CYS A 9 18.43 -29.01 -13.32
C CYS A 9 18.30 -30.26 -12.46
N LYS A 10 18.68 -30.14 -11.18
CA LYS A 10 18.28 -31.13 -10.16
C LYS A 10 16.82 -30.86 -9.84
N ARG A 11 15.94 -31.81 -10.16
CA ARG A 11 14.54 -31.86 -9.73
C ARG A 11 14.51 -31.91 -8.20
N GLY A 12 14.10 -30.82 -7.56
CA GLY A 12 13.63 -30.84 -6.18
C GLY A 12 12.23 -31.47 -6.14
N ALA A 13 12.04 -32.44 -5.25
CA ALA A 13 10.73 -33.02 -4.99
C ALA A 13 9.89 -32.00 -4.21
N TYR A 14 8.77 -31.57 -4.79
CA TYR A 14 7.79 -30.70 -4.12
C TYR A 14 6.41 -31.36 -4.15
N THR A 15 5.72 -31.25 -3.02
CA THR A 15 4.47 -31.91 -2.70
C THR A 15 3.33 -31.37 -3.57
N GLU A 16 2.71 -32.24 -4.37
CA GLU A 16 1.54 -31.93 -5.20
C GLU A 16 0.32 -31.60 -4.33
N MET A 17 -0.20 -30.38 -4.46
CA MET A 17 -1.52 -30.02 -3.92
C MET A 17 -2.56 -30.30 -5.02
N MET A 18 -3.19 -31.48 -4.99
CA MET A 18 -4.26 -31.84 -5.91
C MET A 18 -5.55 -31.07 -5.56
N ILE A 19 -5.98 -30.16 -6.43
CA ILE A 19 -7.32 -29.58 -6.45
C ILE A 19 -8.11 -30.38 -7.48
N SER A 20 -9.21 -31.03 -7.07
CA SER A 20 -9.91 -32.06 -7.85
C SER A 20 -11.02 -31.56 -8.78
N ASP A 21 -11.18 -30.26 -8.99
CA ASP A 21 -12.31 -29.73 -9.75
C ASP A 21 -11.86 -29.08 -11.06
N ASN A 22 -12.26 -29.66 -12.19
CA ASN A 22 -11.98 -29.24 -13.58
C ASN A 22 -12.66 -27.92 -14.00
N ASN A 23 -12.93 -26.99 -13.06
CA ASN A 23 -13.62 -25.74 -13.33
C ASN A 23 -12.69 -24.54 -13.22
N LEU A 24 -12.74 -23.68 -14.23
CA LEU A 24 -12.06 -22.38 -14.19
C LEU A 24 -12.61 -21.49 -13.08
N PRO A 25 -11.77 -20.64 -12.44
CA PRO A 25 -12.22 -19.64 -11.48
C PRO A 25 -13.38 -18.81 -12.04
N THR A 26 -14.39 -18.54 -11.21
CA THR A 26 -15.66 -17.88 -11.63
C THR A 26 -15.46 -16.54 -12.32
N ASP A 27 -14.34 -15.88 -12.07
CA ASP A 27 -13.91 -14.56 -12.52
C ASP A 27 -12.87 -14.56 -13.66
N ALA A 28 -12.56 -15.72 -14.26
CA ALA A 28 -11.56 -15.79 -15.32
C ALA A 28 -11.98 -15.07 -16.61
N SER A 29 -11.13 -14.19 -17.13
CA SER A 29 -11.23 -13.60 -18.47
C SER A 29 -10.66 -14.54 -19.53
N VAL A 30 -11.24 -14.53 -20.73
CA VAL A 30 -10.74 -15.29 -21.88
C VAL A 30 -10.25 -14.32 -22.96
N LEU A 31 -8.99 -14.47 -23.35
CA LEU A 31 -8.40 -13.74 -24.47
C LEU A 31 -8.36 -14.66 -25.70
N VAL A 32 -8.85 -14.19 -26.84
CA VAL A 32 -8.82 -14.95 -28.10
C VAL A 32 -7.91 -14.23 -29.08
N MET A 33 -6.78 -14.83 -29.42
CA MET A 33 -5.84 -14.29 -30.40
C MET A 33 -6.33 -14.61 -31.82
N LEU A 34 -6.63 -13.59 -32.63
CA LEU A 34 -7.02 -13.79 -34.03
C LEU A 34 -5.80 -13.96 -34.95
N ASP A 35 -4.65 -13.48 -34.52
CA ASP A 35 -3.37 -13.49 -35.23
C ASP A 35 -2.23 -13.60 -34.21
N ALA A 36 -1.14 -14.27 -34.58
CA ALA A 36 0.11 -14.31 -33.84
C ALA A 36 0.67 -12.91 -33.58
N ASP A 37 0.48 -11.99 -34.53
CA ASP A 37 0.96 -10.60 -34.47
C ASP A 37 -0.01 -9.64 -33.75
N CYS A 38 -0.91 -10.17 -32.93
CA CYS A 38 -1.84 -9.34 -32.18
C CYS A 38 -1.14 -8.51 -31.10
N ALA A 39 -1.69 -7.31 -30.85
CA ALA A 39 -1.16 -6.44 -29.81
C ALA A 39 -1.33 -7.06 -28.42
N GLN A 40 -0.26 -7.01 -27.64
CA GLN A 40 -0.18 -7.64 -26.34
C GLN A 40 -0.53 -6.62 -25.25
N PRO A 41 -1.51 -6.87 -24.37
CA PRO A 41 -1.90 -5.90 -23.33
C PRO A 41 -0.95 -5.84 -22.14
N CYS A 42 0.02 -6.76 -22.04
CA CYS A 42 0.92 -6.89 -20.89
C CYS A 42 2.37 -6.55 -21.23
N TYR A 43 2.99 -7.36 -22.09
CA TYR A 43 4.37 -7.23 -22.52
C TYR A 43 4.49 -7.68 -23.97
N THR A 44 5.23 -6.91 -24.77
CA THR A 44 5.66 -7.38 -26.09
C THR A 44 6.83 -8.31 -25.92
N PHE A 45 6.56 -9.61 -26.05
CA PHE A 45 7.60 -10.53 -26.47
C PHE A 45 7.83 -10.28 -27.95
N GLY A 46 9.09 -10.15 -28.38
CA GLY A 46 9.41 -10.11 -29.80
C GLY A 46 8.73 -11.30 -30.47
N GLY A 47 7.86 -11.03 -31.45
CA GLY A 47 7.09 -12.08 -32.11
C GLY A 47 8.01 -13.14 -32.70
N ARG A 48 7.49 -14.36 -32.83
CA ARG A 48 8.13 -15.38 -33.69
C ARG A 48 8.21 -14.78 -35.10
N ASN A 49 9.39 -14.34 -35.51
CA ASN A 49 9.62 -13.74 -36.84
C ASN A 49 9.45 -14.72 -38.02
N GLU A 50 9.03 -15.97 -37.80
CA GLU A 50 9.03 -16.98 -38.86
C GLU A 50 7.64 -17.36 -39.40
N TYR A 51 6.54 -17.19 -38.66
CA TYR A 51 5.20 -17.57 -39.13
C TYR A 51 4.06 -16.70 -38.56
N SER A 52 3.36 -15.95 -39.42
CA SER A 52 2.11 -15.25 -39.09
C SER A 52 0.94 -16.24 -39.11
N GLU A 53 0.71 -16.94 -38.01
CA GLU A 53 -0.42 -17.87 -37.89
C GLU A 53 -1.70 -17.11 -37.55
N LYS A 54 -2.77 -17.37 -38.32
CA LYS A 54 -4.11 -16.79 -38.09
C LYS A 54 -5.10 -17.82 -37.59
N LEU A 55 -6.01 -17.38 -36.73
CA LEU A 55 -7.11 -18.21 -36.29
C LEU A 55 -8.07 -18.47 -37.46
N SER A 56 -8.20 -19.74 -37.85
CA SER A 56 -9.16 -20.15 -38.88
C SER A 56 -10.62 -19.94 -38.45
N VAL A 57 -11.55 -19.90 -39.40
CA VAL A 57 -13.01 -19.84 -39.10
C VAL A 57 -13.45 -21.02 -38.22
N ASP A 58 -12.96 -22.22 -38.51
CA ASP A 58 -13.22 -23.39 -37.67
C ASP A 58 -12.57 -23.26 -36.29
N GLY A 59 -11.39 -22.65 -36.21
CA GLY A 59 -10.73 -22.34 -34.94
C GLY A 59 -11.54 -21.38 -34.08
N LEU A 60 -12.08 -20.31 -34.66
CA LEU A 60 -12.97 -19.38 -33.97
C LEU A 60 -14.27 -20.08 -33.51
N ARG A 61 -14.86 -20.93 -34.35
CA ARG A 61 -16.04 -21.73 -33.98
C ARG A 61 -15.73 -22.67 -32.80
N ASN A 62 -14.56 -23.31 -32.79
CA ASN A 62 -14.13 -24.17 -31.69
C ASN A 62 -13.87 -23.37 -30.41
N ALA A 63 -13.26 -22.18 -30.52
CA ALA A 63 -13.09 -21.27 -29.39
C ALA A 63 -14.44 -20.89 -28.77
N PHE A 64 -15.44 -20.50 -29.56
CA PHE A 64 -16.78 -20.19 -29.06
C PHE A 64 -17.47 -21.39 -28.39
N ARG A 65 -17.36 -22.58 -28.98
CA ARG A 65 -17.90 -23.81 -28.37
C ARG A 65 -17.24 -24.11 -27.03
N TRP A 66 -15.92 -24.01 -26.97
CA TRP A 66 -15.17 -24.21 -25.73
C TRP A 66 -15.57 -23.18 -24.68
N ILE A 67 -15.62 -21.89 -25.03
CA ILE A 67 -16.09 -20.82 -24.12
C ILE A 67 -17.51 -21.11 -23.61
N ALA A 68 -18.42 -21.56 -24.47
CA ALA A 68 -19.80 -21.88 -24.08
C ALA A 68 -19.89 -23.12 -23.18
N GLN A 69 -19.01 -24.11 -23.35
CA GLN A 69 -18.97 -25.33 -22.54
C GLN A 69 -18.39 -25.09 -21.14
N GLN A 70 -17.41 -24.19 -21.02
CA GLN A 70 -16.71 -23.94 -19.76
C GLN A 70 -17.45 -22.97 -18.83
N VAL A 71 -18.56 -22.34 -19.27
CA VAL A 71 -19.05 -21.12 -18.61
C VAL A 71 -20.57 -21.03 -18.53
N PRO A 72 -21.18 -21.13 -17.32
CA PRO A 72 -22.61 -20.87 -17.12
C PRO A 72 -22.99 -19.38 -16.92
N PHE A 73 -22.05 -18.46 -16.64
CA PHE A 73 -22.34 -17.04 -16.37
C PHE A 73 -21.29 -16.08 -16.95
N SER A 74 -21.70 -14.87 -17.35
CA SER A 74 -20.94 -13.94 -18.19
C SER A 74 -19.52 -13.63 -17.69
N ARG A 75 -18.51 -14.14 -18.39
CA ARG A 75 -17.10 -13.77 -18.22
C ARG A 75 -16.66 -12.77 -19.30
N ASP A 76 -15.64 -11.97 -18.99
CA ASP A 76 -15.06 -11.00 -19.93
C ASP A 76 -14.28 -11.76 -21.01
N VAL A 77 -14.80 -11.79 -22.23
CA VAL A 77 -14.13 -12.36 -23.41
C VAL A 77 -13.62 -11.21 -24.25
N ARG A 78 -12.32 -11.19 -24.55
CA ARG A 78 -11.67 -10.18 -25.39
C ARG A 78 -11.00 -10.82 -26.58
N PHE A 79 -10.95 -10.11 -27.69
CA PHE A 79 -10.34 -10.58 -28.93
C PHE A 79 -9.14 -9.72 -29.27
N LEU A 80 -7.97 -10.33 -29.39
CA LEU A 80 -6.71 -9.67 -29.71
C LEU A 80 -6.51 -9.73 -31.23
N VAL A 81 -6.35 -8.57 -31.86
CA VAL A 81 -6.30 -8.45 -33.33
C VAL A 81 -4.92 -7.97 -33.79
N GLY A 82 -4.36 -8.64 -34.80
CA GLY A 82 -3.12 -8.23 -35.49
C GLY A 82 -3.34 -7.23 -36.62
N VAL A 83 -2.24 -6.81 -37.27
CA VAL A 83 -2.26 -5.74 -38.31
C VAL A 83 -1.76 -6.15 -39.69
N VAL A 84 -1.28 -7.37 -39.83
CA VAL A 84 -0.54 -7.78 -41.04
C VAL A 84 -1.49 -7.86 -42.23
N GLU A 85 -2.65 -8.50 -42.05
CA GLU A 85 -3.58 -8.78 -43.14
C GLU A 85 -5.04 -8.64 -42.71
N PRO A 86 -5.97 -8.34 -43.66
CA PRO A 86 -7.39 -8.26 -43.36
C PRO A 86 -7.94 -9.56 -42.75
N LEU A 87 -8.91 -9.41 -41.87
CA LEU A 87 -9.67 -10.55 -41.35
C LEU A 87 -10.51 -11.18 -42.45
N SER A 88 -10.71 -12.50 -42.38
CA SER A 88 -11.64 -13.17 -43.28
C SER A 88 -13.04 -12.56 -43.12
N LEU A 89 -13.82 -12.51 -44.20
CA LEU A 89 -15.14 -11.86 -44.19
C LEU A 89 -16.04 -12.39 -43.07
N ILE A 90 -16.03 -13.71 -42.85
CA ILE A 90 -16.81 -14.37 -41.81
C ILE A 90 -16.37 -13.93 -40.41
N ILE A 91 -15.05 -13.86 -40.15
CA ILE A 91 -14.53 -13.41 -38.86
C ILE A 91 -14.88 -11.92 -38.66
N ALA A 92 -14.68 -11.09 -39.69
CA ALA A 92 -15.00 -9.66 -39.66
C ALA A 92 -16.49 -9.41 -39.33
N GLU A 93 -17.40 -10.11 -40.01
CA GLU A 93 -18.84 -10.05 -39.72
C GLU A 93 -19.16 -10.52 -38.29
N THR A 94 -18.51 -11.60 -37.82
CA THR A 94 -18.71 -12.10 -36.46
C THR A 94 -18.23 -11.10 -35.39
N ILE A 95 -17.10 -10.41 -35.63
CA ILE A 95 -16.59 -9.43 -34.68
C ILE A 95 -17.33 -8.09 -34.71
N CYS A 96 -18.08 -7.79 -35.78
CA CYS A 96 -18.88 -6.57 -35.87
C CYS A 96 -19.84 -6.42 -34.69
N ASP A 97 -20.50 -7.52 -34.32
CA ASP A 97 -21.47 -7.55 -33.23
C ASP A 97 -20.83 -7.44 -31.83
N ILE A 98 -19.54 -7.71 -31.72
CA ILE A 98 -18.75 -7.68 -30.48
C ILE A 98 -17.61 -6.67 -30.54
N GLY A 99 -17.71 -5.65 -31.41
CA GLY A 99 -16.64 -4.71 -31.70
C GLY A 99 -16.07 -3.96 -30.48
N HIS A 100 -16.84 -3.84 -29.40
CA HIS A 100 -16.42 -3.25 -28.12
C HIS A 100 -15.47 -4.14 -27.29
N LYS A 101 -15.33 -5.42 -27.63
CA LYS A 101 -14.49 -6.40 -26.92
C LYS A 101 -13.11 -6.58 -27.57
N LEU A 102 -12.80 -5.79 -28.59
CA LEU A 102 -11.54 -5.92 -29.33
C LEU A 102 -10.40 -5.18 -28.62
N VAL A 103 -9.22 -5.79 -28.65
CA VAL A 103 -7.92 -5.19 -28.30
C VAL A 103 -7.08 -5.16 -29.57
N LEU A 104 -6.67 -3.96 -29.99
CA LEU A 104 -5.98 -3.75 -31.26
C LEU A 104 -4.73 -2.89 -31.05
N PRO A 105 -3.68 -3.05 -31.87
CA PRO A 105 -2.60 -2.09 -31.91
C PRO A 105 -3.10 -0.73 -32.39
N LEU A 106 -2.43 0.34 -31.96
CA LEU A 106 -2.72 1.68 -32.41
C LEU A 106 -2.36 1.83 -33.89
N ILE A 107 -3.39 1.83 -34.74
CA ILE A 107 -3.32 2.03 -36.18
C ILE A 107 -4.21 3.20 -36.60
N THR A 108 -3.99 3.72 -37.81
CA THR A 108 -4.85 4.78 -38.37
C THR A 108 -6.24 4.22 -38.69
N LEU A 109 -7.25 5.10 -38.72
CA LEU A 109 -8.63 4.72 -39.07
C LEU A 109 -8.72 4.14 -40.48
N GLU A 110 -7.94 4.64 -41.44
CA GLU A 110 -7.89 4.11 -42.80
C GLU A 110 -7.37 2.67 -42.81
N LYS A 111 -6.32 2.38 -42.04
CA LYS A 111 -5.78 1.02 -41.92
C LYS A 111 -6.76 0.11 -41.19
N GLN A 112 -7.44 0.59 -40.14
CA GLN A 112 -8.47 -0.15 -39.43
C GLN A 112 -9.64 -0.54 -40.37
N ASN A 113 -10.10 0.41 -41.20
CA ASN A 113 -11.13 0.16 -42.21
C ASN A 113 -10.65 -0.83 -43.28
N ALA A 114 -9.41 -0.73 -43.74
CA ALA A 114 -8.82 -1.68 -44.69
C ALA A 114 -8.72 -3.10 -44.13
N LEU A 115 -8.56 -3.25 -42.81
CA LEU A 115 -8.58 -4.53 -42.10
C LEU A 115 -10.00 -5.05 -41.81
N ARG A 116 -11.04 -4.28 -42.15
CA ARG A 116 -12.47 -4.58 -41.89
C ARG A 116 -12.80 -4.69 -40.40
N ILE A 117 -12.13 -3.89 -39.57
CA ILE A 117 -12.39 -3.84 -38.13
C ILE A 117 -13.30 -2.62 -37.88
N PRO A 118 -14.51 -2.79 -37.31
CA PRO A 118 -15.38 -1.64 -37.01
C PRO A 118 -14.72 -0.72 -35.99
N PHE A 119 -14.99 0.58 -36.05
CA PHE A 119 -14.58 1.50 -34.99
C PHE A 119 -15.55 1.40 -33.80
N SER A 120 -15.03 1.42 -32.58
CA SER A 120 -15.84 1.58 -31.37
C SER A 120 -15.00 2.26 -30.27
N GLU A 121 -15.62 3.20 -29.56
CA GLU A 121 -15.00 3.91 -28.42
C GLU A 121 -14.66 2.98 -27.25
N HIS A 122 -15.24 1.79 -27.20
CA HIS A 122 -14.98 0.81 -26.14
C HIS A 122 -13.83 -0.14 -26.47
N GLN A 123 -13.26 -0.06 -27.67
CA GLN A 123 -12.08 -0.83 -28.06
C GLN A 123 -10.87 -0.41 -27.25
N VAL A 124 -10.11 -1.38 -26.76
CA VAL A 124 -8.82 -1.10 -26.16
C VAL A 124 -7.78 -1.00 -27.28
N VAL A 125 -7.05 0.10 -27.32
CA VAL A 125 -5.93 0.28 -28.25
C VAL A 125 -4.60 0.16 -27.53
N VAL A 126 -3.61 -0.45 -28.18
CA VAL A 126 -2.27 -0.64 -27.63
C VAL A 126 -1.28 0.21 -28.43
N ALA A 127 -0.71 1.24 -27.81
CA ALA A 127 0.37 2.02 -28.39
C ALA A 127 1.71 1.44 -27.96
N GLU A 128 2.56 1.08 -28.92
CA GLU A 128 3.88 0.49 -28.66
C GLU A 128 4.95 1.52 -28.21
N SER A 129 4.62 2.81 -28.25
CA SER A 129 5.52 3.93 -27.91
C SER A 129 4.74 5.24 -27.79
N LEU A 130 5.32 6.24 -27.12
CA LEU A 130 4.82 7.63 -27.11
C LEU A 130 4.85 8.23 -28.51
N LYS A 131 5.87 7.89 -29.31
CA LYS A 131 5.95 8.34 -30.71
C LYS A 131 4.78 7.82 -31.54
N CYS A 132 4.39 6.55 -31.34
CA CYS A 132 3.23 5.97 -32.02
C CYS A 132 1.92 6.67 -31.59
N LEU A 133 1.78 6.97 -30.29
CA LEU A 133 0.65 7.70 -29.74
C LEU A 133 0.49 9.09 -30.39
N LYS A 134 1.56 9.89 -30.41
CA LYS A 134 1.56 11.23 -31.05
C LYS A 134 1.17 11.17 -32.52
N ALA A 135 1.78 10.26 -33.27
CA ALA A 135 1.56 10.16 -34.71
C ALA A 135 0.13 9.73 -35.08
N LYS A 136 -0.58 9.06 -34.19
CA LYS A 136 -1.90 8.44 -34.45
C LYS A 136 -2.97 8.92 -33.47
N ARG A 137 -2.82 10.14 -32.94
CA ARG A 137 -3.72 10.76 -31.96
C ARG A 137 -5.20 10.75 -32.39
N LEU A 138 -5.52 10.98 -33.67
CA LEU A 138 -6.91 10.94 -34.12
C LEU A 138 -7.56 9.56 -33.99
N SER A 139 -6.74 8.50 -33.92
CA SER A 139 -7.23 7.15 -33.77
C SER A 139 -7.56 6.81 -32.32
N ILE A 140 -7.12 7.54 -31.30
CA ILE A 140 -7.43 7.19 -29.90
C ILE A 140 -8.75 7.76 -29.39
N ALA A 141 -9.47 8.59 -30.17
CA ALA A 141 -10.64 9.36 -29.74
C ALA A 141 -11.64 8.55 -28.88
N GLY A 142 -11.68 8.85 -27.58
CA GLY A 142 -12.56 8.24 -26.58
C GLY A 142 -12.20 6.81 -26.15
N ARG A 143 -11.18 6.19 -26.78
CA ARG A 143 -10.80 4.79 -26.55
C ARG A 143 -9.93 4.61 -25.31
N PRO A 144 -10.11 3.53 -24.52
CA PRO A 144 -9.11 3.09 -23.57
C PRO A 144 -7.79 2.74 -24.26
N LEU A 145 -6.68 3.26 -23.73
CA LEU A 145 -5.33 3.05 -24.25
C LEU A 145 -4.51 2.20 -23.28
N ILE A 146 -3.76 1.24 -23.81
CA ILE A 146 -2.60 0.64 -23.15
C ILE A 146 -1.36 1.22 -23.83
N LEU A 147 -0.53 1.92 -23.08
CA LEU A 147 0.70 2.53 -23.57
C LEU A 147 1.90 1.70 -23.10
N HIS A 148 2.61 1.11 -24.04
CA HIS A 148 3.94 0.58 -23.79
C HIS A 148 4.95 1.73 -23.80
N LEU A 149 5.72 1.82 -22.73
CA LEU A 149 6.66 2.91 -22.49
C LEU A 149 8.06 2.33 -22.35
N THR A 150 8.99 2.79 -23.19
CA THR A 150 10.42 2.45 -23.04
C THR A 150 11.11 3.37 -22.04
N LYS A 151 12.30 2.99 -21.57
CA LYS A 151 13.09 3.81 -20.63
C LYS A 151 13.38 5.20 -21.19
N GLU A 152 13.72 5.28 -22.47
CA GLU A 152 14.09 6.53 -23.16
C GLU A 152 12.91 7.49 -23.31
N GLU A 153 11.69 6.99 -23.18
CA GLU A 153 10.47 7.76 -23.34
C GLU A 153 9.91 8.30 -22.01
N ILE A 154 10.46 7.88 -20.86
CA ILE A 154 9.93 8.25 -19.54
C ILE A 154 9.88 9.78 -19.38
N SER A 155 10.95 10.50 -19.73
CA SER A 155 11.04 11.97 -19.56
C SER A 155 10.02 12.76 -20.38
N ASP A 156 9.47 12.18 -21.45
CA ASP A 156 8.49 12.82 -22.32
C ASP A 156 7.04 12.44 -21.97
N LEU A 157 6.85 11.51 -21.03
CA LEU A 157 5.57 10.89 -20.72
C LEU A 157 4.49 11.92 -20.39
N ALA A 158 4.76 12.86 -19.47
CA ALA A 158 3.78 13.84 -19.05
C ALA A 158 3.40 14.79 -20.19
N ALA A 159 4.40 15.31 -20.90
CA ALA A 159 4.18 16.23 -22.01
C ALA A 159 3.29 15.60 -23.10
N VAL A 160 3.57 14.35 -23.49
CA VAL A 160 2.81 13.65 -24.54
C VAL A 160 1.39 13.32 -24.09
N LEU A 161 1.22 12.78 -22.88
CA LEU A 161 -0.10 12.39 -22.40
C LEU A 161 -1.01 13.60 -22.16
N LEU A 162 -0.46 14.70 -21.64
CA LEU A 162 -1.21 15.94 -21.45
C LEU A 162 -1.57 16.62 -22.78
N GLU A 163 -0.75 16.47 -23.82
CA GLU A 163 -1.09 16.91 -25.17
C GLU A 163 -2.30 16.14 -25.72
N CYS A 164 -2.38 14.83 -25.44
CA CYS A 164 -3.40 13.91 -25.98
C CYS A 164 -4.60 13.66 -25.07
N GLN A 165 -4.61 14.22 -23.86
CA GLN A 165 -5.55 13.85 -22.79
C GLN A 165 -7.02 13.99 -23.15
N ASP A 166 -7.38 14.99 -23.98
CA ASP A 166 -8.77 15.28 -24.35
C ASP A 166 -9.32 14.25 -25.36
N ASP A 167 -8.46 13.46 -25.99
CA ASP A 167 -8.84 12.40 -26.92
C ASP A 167 -8.85 11.01 -26.27
N LEU A 168 -8.40 10.87 -25.02
CA LEU A 168 -8.22 9.57 -24.36
C LEU A 168 -9.42 9.22 -23.46
N GLY A 169 -9.98 8.01 -23.64
CA GLY A 169 -10.99 7.45 -22.71
C GLY A 169 -10.39 6.97 -21.38
N GLY A 170 -9.06 6.82 -21.35
CA GLY A 170 -8.27 6.35 -20.22
C GLY A 170 -6.95 5.76 -20.72
N VAL A 171 -5.92 5.74 -19.88
CA VAL A 171 -4.61 5.18 -20.21
C VAL A 171 -4.14 4.23 -19.11
N THR A 172 -3.64 3.07 -19.53
CA THR A 172 -2.88 2.13 -18.70
C THR A 172 -1.46 2.11 -19.23
N ILE A 173 -0.49 2.46 -18.39
CA ILE A 173 0.92 2.51 -18.75
C ILE A 173 1.57 1.17 -18.37
N ARG A 174 2.38 0.63 -19.29
CA ARG A 174 3.19 -0.57 -19.10
C ARG A 174 4.61 -0.25 -19.52
N LEU A 175 5.53 -0.29 -18.56
CA LEU A 175 6.95 -0.12 -18.85
C LEU A 175 7.48 -1.38 -19.53
N ARG A 176 8.18 -1.17 -20.65
CA ARG A 176 9.00 -2.18 -21.29
C ARG A 176 10.32 -2.28 -20.54
N GLU A 177 10.93 -3.46 -20.62
CA GLU A 177 12.31 -3.66 -20.14
C GLU A 177 12.50 -3.19 -18.70
N ILE A 178 11.53 -3.49 -17.80
CA ILE A 178 11.57 -3.07 -16.39
C ILE A 178 12.89 -3.46 -15.71
N HIS A 179 13.48 -4.59 -16.13
CA HIS A 179 14.77 -5.07 -15.67
C HIS A 179 15.97 -4.15 -15.98
N MET A 180 15.83 -3.23 -16.95
CA MET A 180 16.84 -2.26 -17.33
C MET A 180 16.68 -0.90 -16.64
N LEU A 181 15.61 -0.71 -15.87
CA LEU A 181 15.38 0.52 -15.13
C LEU A 181 16.32 0.60 -13.92
N CYS A 182 16.94 1.76 -13.74
CA CYS A 182 17.62 2.12 -12.51
C CYS A 182 16.76 3.04 -11.64
N ASP A 183 17.20 3.30 -10.42
CA ASP A 183 16.45 4.10 -9.45
C ASP A 183 16.14 5.51 -9.95
N SER A 184 17.05 6.13 -10.70
CA SER A 184 16.81 7.44 -11.32
C SER A 184 15.68 7.40 -12.35
N ASP A 185 15.56 6.32 -13.12
CA ASP A 185 14.47 6.17 -14.11
C ASP A 185 13.11 6.04 -13.41
N ILE A 186 13.08 5.34 -12.27
CA ILE A 186 11.86 5.13 -11.48
C ILE A 186 11.43 6.44 -10.79
N ILE A 187 12.40 7.20 -10.28
CA ILE A 187 12.15 8.54 -9.72
C ILE A 187 11.58 9.45 -10.81
N GLU A 188 12.21 9.50 -11.98
CA GLU A 188 11.73 10.28 -13.13
C GLU A 188 10.31 9.84 -13.53
N TYR A 189 10.05 8.54 -13.61
CA TYR A 189 8.72 8.01 -13.88
C TYR A 189 7.67 8.50 -12.87
N GLY A 190 7.99 8.45 -11.57
CA GLY A 190 7.14 8.98 -10.51
C GLY A 190 6.88 10.49 -10.65
N GLN A 191 7.91 11.27 -11.00
CA GLN A 191 7.77 12.71 -11.24
C GLN A 191 6.84 13.00 -12.43
N GLN A 192 6.98 12.25 -13.52
CA GLN A 192 6.16 12.38 -14.72
C GLN A 192 4.70 12.00 -14.43
N LEU A 193 4.46 10.93 -13.68
CA LEU A 193 3.13 10.57 -13.20
C LEU A 193 2.53 11.68 -12.33
N GLY A 194 3.31 12.23 -11.39
CA GLY A 194 2.91 13.36 -10.54
C GLY A 194 2.48 14.57 -11.36
N ALA A 195 3.26 14.96 -12.37
CA ALA A 195 2.94 16.08 -13.25
C ALA A 195 1.62 15.88 -14.00
N ILE A 196 1.36 14.66 -14.51
CA ILE A 196 0.09 14.36 -15.18
C ILE A 196 -1.08 14.42 -14.20
N ALA A 197 -0.87 13.89 -13.00
CA ALA A 197 -1.86 13.83 -11.96
C ALA A 197 -2.23 15.25 -11.47
N ASP A 198 -1.25 16.13 -11.28
CA ASP A 198 -1.41 17.53 -10.93
C ASP A 198 -2.19 18.30 -12.01
N ALA A 199 -1.86 18.09 -13.29
CA ALA A 199 -2.59 18.71 -14.40
C ALA A 199 -4.05 18.19 -14.52
N SER A 200 -4.26 16.90 -14.27
CA SER A 200 -5.61 16.30 -14.24
C SER A 200 -6.45 16.86 -13.09
N LEU A 201 -5.83 17.02 -11.91
CA LEU A 201 -6.45 17.64 -10.75
C LEU A 201 -6.83 19.10 -11.06
N ALA A 202 -5.90 19.87 -11.65
CA ALA A 202 -6.14 21.25 -12.08
C ALA A 202 -7.34 21.38 -13.03
N LYS A 203 -7.47 20.49 -14.02
CA LYS A 203 -8.64 20.44 -14.91
C LYS A 203 -9.93 20.05 -14.18
N SER A 204 -9.89 19.08 -13.26
CA SER A 204 -11.09 18.65 -12.53
C SER A 204 -11.69 19.78 -11.68
N LEU A 205 -10.84 20.71 -11.28
CA LEU A 205 -11.20 21.79 -10.37
C LEU A 205 -11.62 23.07 -11.09
N SER A 206 -11.33 23.19 -12.39
CA SER A 206 -11.94 24.23 -13.25
C SER A 206 -13.37 23.89 -13.70
N ALA A 207 -14.02 22.90 -13.05
CA ALA A 207 -15.33 22.35 -13.42
C ALA A 207 -15.40 21.79 -14.85
N MET A 208 -14.25 21.56 -15.50
CA MET A 208 -14.19 20.85 -16.75
C MET A 208 -14.29 19.34 -16.48
N PRO A 209 -15.14 18.60 -17.20
CA PRO A 209 -15.19 17.15 -17.07
C PRO A 209 -13.83 16.55 -17.46
N VAL A 210 -13.17 15.91 -16.51
CA VAL A 210 -11.93 15.17 -16.77
C VAL A 210 -12.31 13.78 -17.27
N ALA A 211 -12.34 13.62 -18.58
CA ALA A 211 -12.52 12.31 -19.22
C ALA A 211 -11.25 11.45 -19.07
N PHE A 212 -10.10 12.10 -18.99
CA PHE A 212 -8.79 11.45 -18.93
C PHE A 212 -8.54 10.76 -17.59
N ARG A 213 -8.25 9.45 -17.63
CA ARG A 213 -7.99 8.64 -16.43
C ARG A 213 -6.72 7.84 -16.61
N ILE A 214 -5.78 7.95 -15.66
CA ILE A 214 -4.64 7.03 -15.58
C ILE A 214 -5.04 5.87 -14.66
N HIS A 215 -5.15 4.67 -15.21
CA HIS A 215 -5.50 3.48 -14.46
C HIS A 215 -4.41 3.07 -13.44
N ASN A 216 -3.16 3.41 -13.72
CA ASN A 216 -2.03 3.23 -12.81
C ASN A 216 -2.21 4.00 -11.49
N LEU A 217 -2.79 5.20 -11.54
CA LEU A 217 -2.97 6.10 -10.38
C LEU A 217 -4.28 5.88 -9.61
N ARG A 218 -5.03 4.81 -9.89
CA ARG A 218 -6.20 4.49 -9.05
C ARG A 218 -5.70 3.97 -7.71
N HIS A 219 -6.31 4.44 -6.61
CA HIS A 219 -6.04 3.91 -5.27
C HIS A 219 -6.34 2.40 -5.27
N ARG A 220 -5.29 1.59 -5.34
CA ARG A 220 -5.38 0.14 -5.20
C ARG A 220 -5.30 -0.19 -3.72
N SER A 221 -6.23 -1.00 -3.24
CA SER A 221 -6.17 -1.49 -1.85
C SER A 221 -4.91 -2.33 -1.68
N ARG A 222 -4.34 -2.43 -0.47
CA ARG A 222 -3.14 -3.26 -0.25
C ARG A 222 -3.43 -4.76 -0.47
N SER A 223 -4.70 -5.18 -0.43
CA SER A 223 -5.18 -6.50 -0.88
C SER A 223 -5.15 -6.69 -2.41
N ASP A 224 -5.12 -5.62 -3.20
CA ASP A 224 -4.91 -5.67 -4.65
C ASP A 224 -3.41 -5.82 -5.01
N VAL A 225 -2.50 -5.89 -4.03
CA VAL A 225 -1.07 -6.20 -4.26
C VAL A 225 -0.88 -7.63 -4.81
N THR A 226 -1.95 -8.43 -4.89
CA THR A 226 -2.01 -9.62 -5.75
C THR A 226 -2.19 -9.31 -7.25
N ASP A 227 -1.92 -8.09 -7.70
CA ASP A 227 -1.61 -7.71 -9.09
C ASP A 227 -0.34 -8.40 -9.63
N GLN A 228 -0.11 -9.64 -9.21
CA GLN A 228 0.58 -10.62 -10.02
C GLN A 228 -0.12 -10.65 -11.37
N CYS A 229 0.69 -10.61 -12.42
CA CYS A 229 0.31 -10.93 -13.78
C CYS A 229 -0.86 -11.96 -13.74
N PRO A 230 -2.06 -11.64 -14.26
CA PRO A 230 -3.23 -12.50 -14.09
C PRO A 230 -3.13 -13.80 -14.89
N ALA A 231 -2.00 -14.04 -15.58
CA ALA A 231 -1.78 -15.22 -16.38
C ALA A 231 -1.94 -16.46 -15.52
N GLY A 232 -2.83 -17.34 -15.97
CA GLY A 232 -3.09 -18.60 -15.31
C GLY A 232 -3.87 -18.53 -14.00
N ARG A 233 -4.21 -17.34 -13.49
CA ARG A 233 -5.11 -17.20 -12.34
C ARG A 233 -6.51 -16.79 -12.79
N SER A 234 -6.58 -15.66 -13.49
CA SER A 234 -7.84 -15.08 -13.95
C SER A 234 -7.82 -14.78 -15.44
N ILE A 235 -6.80 -15.26 -16.18
CA ILE A 235 -6.75 -15.18 -17.64
C ILE A 235 -6.41 -16.55 -18.23
N ILE A 236 -7.13 -16.90 -19.29
CA ILE A 236 -6.73 -17.91 -20.26
C ILE A 236 -6.70 -17.29 -21.64
N THR A 237 -5.71 -17.67 -22.43
CA THR A 237 -5.58 -17.26 -23.83
C THR A 237 -5.80 -18.43 -24.76
N ILE A 238 -6.58 -18.24 -25.80
CA ILE A 238 -6.74 -19.15 -26.93
C ILE A 238 -5.86 -18.61 -28.05
N GLY A 239 -4.82 -19.37 -28.41
CA GLY A 239 -3.91 -19.03 -29.50
C GLY A 239 -4.54 -19.27 -30.89
N PRO A 240 -3.97 -18.70 -31.96
CA PRO A 240 -4.35 -18.98 -33.35
C PRO A 240 -4.31 -20.47 -33.72
N ASP A 241 -3.40 -21.21 -33.08
CA ASP A 241 -3.20 -22.66 -33.19
C ASP A 241 -4.27 -23.50 -32.45
N GLN A 242 -5.30 -22.85 -31.89
CA GLN A 242 -6.37 -23.45 -31.09
C GLN A 242 -5.90 -24.07 -29.75
N ARG A 243 -4.67 -23.77 -29.32
CA ARG A 243 -4.18 -24.18 -28.00
C ARG A 243 -4.51 -23.16 -26.93
N LEU A 244 -4.52 -23.61 -25.68
CA LEU A 244 -4.78 -22.79 -24.50
C LEU A 244 -3.44 -22.41 -23.86
N TYR A 245 -3.35 -21.17 -23.40
CA TYR A 245 -2.16 -20.59 -22.78
C TYR A 245 -2.52 -19.81 -21.52
N PRO A 246 -1.63 -19.71 -20.52
CA PRO A 246 -1.87 -18.89 -19.32
C PRO A 246 -2.03 -17.40 -19.65
N CYS A 247 -1.28 -16.90 -20.62
CA CYS A 247 -1.49 -15.59 -21.23
C CYS A 247 -0.93 -15.57 -22.67
N PRO A 248 -1.18 -14.51 -23.45
CA PRO A 248 -0.73 -14.43 -24.83
C PRO A 248 0.79 -14.47 -25.00
N SER A 249 1.55 -14.02 -23.99
CA SER A 249 3.00 -14.07 -24.02
C SER A 249 3.55 -15.50 -24.15
N PHE A 250 2.89 -16.48 -23.54
CA PHE A 250 3.30 -17.90 -23.60
C PHE A 250 3.17 -18.51 -24.99
N TYR A 251 2.22 -18.01 -25.79
CA TYR A 251 2.12 -18.39 -27.20
C TYR A 251 3.39 -17.95 -27.97
N ASN A 252 3.93 -16.77 -27.66
CA ASN A 252 5.10 -16.23 -28.32
C ASN A 252 6.43 -16.87 -27.85
N THR A 253 6.48 -17.55 -26.69
CA THR A 253 7.71 -18.14 -26.13
C THR A 253 7.98 -19.59 -26.59
N ASN A 254 7.61 -19.93 -27.82
CA ASN A 254 7.89 -21.20 -28.49
C ASN A 254 7.00 -22.43 -28.16
N ASN A 255 5.72 -22.27 -27.82
CA ASN A 255 4.70 -23.35 -27.72
C ASN A 255 4.92 -24.47 -26.68
N GLU A 256 6.03 -24.50 -25.93
CA GLU A 256 6.29 -25.60 -24.96
C GLU A 256 5.42 -25.52 -23.69
N LEU A 257 4.56 -24.51 -23.58
CA LEU A 257 3.83 -24.15 -22.36
C LEU A 257 2.32 -24.04 -22.60
N ASP A 258 1.79 -24.71 -23.64
CA ASP A 258 0.34 -24.85 -23.77
C ASP A 258 -0.23 -25.71 -22.64
N ILE A 259 -1.42 -25.32 -22.18
CA ILE A 259 -2.13 -25.97 -21.07
C ILE A 259 -3.32 -26.80 -21.54
N GLY A 260 -3.54 -26.91 -22.86
CA GLY A 260 -4.66 -27.64 -23.45
C GLY A 260 -5.03 -27.18 -24.86
N ASN A 261 -6.18 -27.63 -25.37
CA ASN A 261 -6.70 -27.30 -26.70
C ASN A 261 -8.24 -27.17 -26.66
N VAL A 262 -8.79 -26.19 -27.38
CA VAL A 262 -10.25 -25.96 -27.47
C VAL A 262 -11.04 -27.12 -28.09
N ARG A 263 -10.39 -28.04 -28.82
CA ARG A 263 -11.03 -29.23 -29.42
C ARG A 263 -11.11 -30.43 -28.48
N GLY A 264 -10.23 -30.50 -27.49
CA GLY A 264 -9.94 -31.72 -26.72
C GLY A 264 -10.99 -32.09 -25.69
N GLY A 265 -11.79 -31.13 -25.21
CA GLY A 265 -12.83 -31.32 -24.19
C GLY A 265 -12.29 -31.62 -22.79
N ASP A 266 -11.34 -32.54 -22.69
CA ASP A 266 -10.92 -33.18 -21.44
C ASP A 266 -9.40 -33.01 -21.24
N ASP A 267 -8.99 -32.66 -20.02
CA ASP A 267 -7.62 -32.43 -19.54
C ASP A 267 -6.92 -31.12 -19.95
N TYR A 268 -7.51 -29.95 -19.68
CA TYR A 268 -6.67 -28.75 -19.49
C TYR A 268 -6.00 -28.83 -18.10
N LYS A 269 -4.67 -28.74 -18.07
CA LYS A 269 -3.90 -29.02 -16.85
C LYS A 269 -3.96 -27.83 -15.88
N LEU A 270 -4.99 -27.77 -15.02
CA LEU A 270 -5.06 -26.82 -13.90
C LEU A 270 -3.81 -26.87 -13.00
N THR A 271 -3.20 -28.05 -12.87
CA THR A 271 -1.92 -28.21 -12.17
C THR A 271 -0.78 -27.38 -12.79
N VAL A 272 -0.79 -27.16 -14.11
CA VAL A 272 0.20 -26.28 -14.78
C VAL A 272 -0.10 -24.82 -14.49
N LEU A 273 -1.37 -24.41 -14.35
CA LEU A 273 -1.73 -23.03 -13.98
C LEU A 273 -1.19 -22.64 -12.60
N ASN A 274 -1.33 -23.54 -11.62
CA ASN A 274 -0.75 -23.35 -10.28
C ASN A 274 0.79 -23.33 -10.31
N HIS A 275 1.41 -24.08 -11.22
CA HIS A 275 2.87 -24.10 -11.37
C HIS A 275 3.39 -22.83 -12.06
N VAL A 276 2.73 -22.39 -13.14
CA VAL A 276 3.03 -21.14 -13.87
C VAL A 276 2.88 -19.91 -12.97
N HIS A 277 1.92 -19.93 -12.05
CA HIS A 277 1.76 -18.91 -11.02
C HIS A 277 2.99 -18.80 -10.10
N SER A 278 3.64 -19.92 -9.78
CA SER A 278 4.83 -19.95 -8.94
C SER A 278 6.16 -19.72 -9.68
N THR A 279 6.23 -19.99 -11.00
CA THR A 279 7.52 -20.07 -11.71
C THR A 279 7.51 -19.57 -13.16
N ALA A 280 6.49 -18.90 -13.71
CA ALA A 280 6.52 -18.51 -15.13
C ALA A 280 5.73 -17.26 -15.57
N CYS A 281 4.80 -16.69 -14.78
CA CYS A 281 4.22 -15.36 -15.12
C CYS A 281 5.36 -14.32 -15.17
N CYS A 282 5.32 -13.34 -16.07
CA CYS A 282 6.39 -12.39 -16.49
C CYS A 282 7.42 -11.86 -15.46
N CYS A 283 7.27 -12.11 -14.17
CA CYS A 283 8.25 -11.92 -13.11
C CYS A 283 9.07 -13.19 -12.76
N ALA A 284 8.76 -14.36 -13.34
CA ALA A 284 9.16 -15.67 -12.80
C ALA A 284 9.65 -16.69 -13.82
N HIS A 285 9.71 -16.40 -15.13
CA HIS A 285 10.64 -17.16 -15.98
C HIS A 285 12.02 -17.07 -15.30
N PRO A 286 12.92 -18.08 -15.35
CA PRO A 286 14.24 -18.05 -14.69
C PRO A 286 15.15 -16.85 -15.06
N CYS A 287 14.65 -15.94 -15.89
CA CYS A 287 15.04 -14.55 -16.02
C CYS A 287 14.55 -13.73 -14.79
N LEU A 288 15.45 -13.54 -13.81
CA LEU A 288 15.61 -12.32 -12.99
C LEU A 288 14.76 -12.13 -11.72
N ALA A 289 15.29 -12.60 -10.59
CA ALA A 289 14.94 -12.13 -9.24
C ALA A 289 15.14 -10.61 -9.02
N ASN A 290 15.80 -9.90 -9.95
CA ASN A 290 15.94 -8.44 -9.92
C ASN A 290 14.67 -7.71 -10.39
N ASP A 291 13.80 -8.35 -11.16
CA ASP A 291 12.64 -7.69 -11.79
C ASP A 291 11.49 -7.52 -10.81
N THR A 292 11.36 -8.43 -9.84
CA THR A 292 10.42 -8.29 -8.72
C THR A 292 10.74 -7.07 -7.87
N TYR A 293 12.02 -6.75 -7.70
CA TYR A 293 12.46 -5.56 -6.97
C TYR A 293 12.11 -4.28 -7.72
N GLN A 294 12.42 -4.22 -9.03
CA GLN A 294 12.09 -3.04 -9.84
C GLN A 294 10.58 -2.85 -10.01
N ALA A 295 9.82 -3.93 -10.19
CA ALA A 295 8.36 -3.87 -10.23
C ALA A 295 7.76 -3.36 -8.90
N ALA A 296 8.32 -3.78 -7.75
CA ALA A 296 7.89 -3.28 -6.45
C ALA A 296 8.20 -1.78 -6.28
N LYS A 297 9.38 -1.32 -6.72
CA LYS A 297 9.75 0.10 -6.73
C LYS A 297 8.84 0.93 -7.63
N LEU A 298 8.49 0.44 -8.81
CA LEU A 298 7.53 1.08 -9.72
C LEU A 298 6.14 1.20 -9.10
N ALA A 299 5.64 0.12 -8.49
CA ALA A 299 4.37 0.15 -7.79
C ALA A 299 4.40 1.13 -6.61
N GLU A 300 5.54 1.25 -5.91
CA GLU A 300 5.69 2.26 -4.86
C GLU A 300 5.73 3.69 -5.42
N ALA A 301 6.37 3.92 -6.56
CA ALA A 301 6.34 5.22 -7.24
C ALA A 301 4.91 5.60 -7.68
N GLU A 302 4.12 4.66 -8.22
CA GLU A 302 2.70 4.89 -8.51
C GLU A 302 1.90 5.21 -7.24
N ARG A 303 2.13 4.45 -6.15
CA ARG A 303 1.45 4.66 -4.86
C ARG A 303 1.84 5.96 -4.20
N SER A 304 3.11 6.37 -4.25
CA SER A 304 3.60 7.59 -3.62
C SER A 304 2.97 8.81 -4.28
N VAL A 305 2.81 8.81 -5.61
CA VAL A 305 2.06 9.85 -6.33
C VAL A 305 0.61 9.92 -5.84
N VAL A 306 -0.08 8.79 -5.72
CA VAL A 306 -1.48 8.77 -5.22
C VAL A 306 -1.58 9.27 -3.78
N LYS A 307 -0.67 8.84 -2.89
CA LYS A 307 -0.62 9.31 -1.50
C LYS A 307 -0.35 10.80 -1.41
N ASP A 308 0.63 11.29 -2.16
CA ASP A 308 0.99 12.71 -2.21
C ASP A 308 -0.16 13.54 -2.79
N GLN A 309 -0.86 13.06 -3.82
CA GLN A 309 -2.08 13.69 -4.31
C GLN A 309 -3.18 13.77 -3.25
N MET A 310 -3.45 12.68 -2.53
CA MET A 310 -4.45 12.68 -1.46
C MET A 310 -4.07 13.67 -0.36
N TRP A 311 -2.79 13.70 0.03
CA TRP A 311 -2.29 14.64 1.03
C TRP A 311 -2.38 16.08 0.56
N ARG A 312 -1.93 16.40 -0.66
CA ARG A 312 -2.04 17.73 -1.26
C ARG A 312 -3.49 18.16 -1.39
N VAL A 313 -4.39 17.26 -1.78
CA VAL A 313 -5.84 17.56 -1.80
C VAL A 313 -6.37 17.80 -0.38
N ALA A 314 -5.95 17.01 0.62
CA ALA A 314 -6.43 17.15 2.00
C ALA A 314 -5.87 18.38 2.73
N THR A 315 -4.64 18.79 2.42
CA THR A 315 -3.90 19.84 3.15
C THR A 315 -3.80 21.16 2.42
N SER A 316 -4.09 21.18 1.12
CA SER A 316 -4.01 22.41 0.36
C SER A 316 -5.21 23.31 0.66
N PRO A 317 -4.99 24.65 0.77
CA PRO A 317 -6.04 25.67 0.63
C PRO A 317 -6.90 25.50 -0.63
N TYR A 318 -6.46 24.66 -1.56
CA TYR A 318 -7.12 24.34 -2.82
C TYR A 318 -8.42 23.53 -2.68
N LEU A 319 -8.52 22.55 -1.77
CA LEU A 319 -9.82 21.91 -1.49
C LEU A 319 -10.81 22.95 -0.96
N PHE A 320 -10.31 23.89 -0.15
CA PHE A 320 -11.06 25.03 0.34
C PHE A 320 -11.45 26.00 -0.78
N ASP A 321 -10.57 26.30 -1.73
CA ASP A 321 -10.85 27.14 -2.89
C ASP A 321 -11.82 26.47 -3.87
N CYS A 322 -11.76 25.16 -4.04
CA CYS A 322 -12.67 24.41 -4.91
C CYS A 322 -14.05 24.26 -4.30
N LEU A 323 -14.14 24.04 -2.97
CA LEU A 323 -15.40 24.14 -2.24
C LEU A 323 -15.96 25.57 -2.33
N ARG A 324 -15.13 26.59 -2.15
CA ARG A 324 -15.52 28.01 -2.26
C ARG A 324 -15.99 28.38 -3.67
N MET A 325 -15.27 27.97 -4.71
CA MET A 325 -15.63 28.16 -6.11
C MET A 325 -16.92 27.43 -6.46
N ARG A 326 -17.08 26.18 -6.01
CA ARG A 326 -18.31 25.41 -6.29
C ARG A 326 -19.51 25.97 -5.54
N LEU A 327 -19.34 26.47 -4.32
CA LEU A 327 -20.38 27.21 -3.59
C LEU A 327 -20.73 28.53 -4.30
N ALA A 328 -19.74 29.28 -4.78
CA ALA A 328 -19.93 30.52 -5.54
C ALA A 328 -20.61 30.28 -6.90
N GLN A 329 -20.25 29.20 -7.60
CA GLN A 329 -20.81 28.81 -8.89
C GLN A 329 -22.24 28.29 -8.72
N ASN A 330 -22.50 27.48 -7.70
CA ASN A 330 -23.85 27.08 -7.31
C ASN A 330 -24.75 28.25 -6.87
N ALA A 331 -24.16 29.34 -6.37
CA ALA A 331 -24.87 30.58 -6.05
C ALA A 331 -25.13 31.41 -7.31
N ALA A 332 -24.15 31.52 -8.21
CA ALA A 332 -24.27 32.21 -9.48
C ALA A 332 -25.25 31.52 -10.45
N ASP A 333 -25.19 30.20 -10.57
CA ASP A 333 -26.10 29.41 -11.41
C ASP A 333 -27.54 29.50 -10.90
N ARG A 334 -27.74 29.61 -9.58
CA ARG A 334 -29.06 29.89 -8.99
C ARG A 334 -29.54 31.31 -9.24
N SER A 335 -28.67 32.31 -9.07
CA SER A 335 -28.99 33.69 -9.43
C SER A 335 -29.34 33.86 -10.92
N ARG A 336 -28.85 32.96 -11.79
CA ARG A 336 -29.20 32.90 -13.21
C ARG A 336 -30.48 32.10 -13.48
N GLN A 337 -30.71 31.00 -12.77
CA GLN A 337 -31.92 30.18 -12.92
C GLN A 337 -33.15 30.86 -12.29
N GLU A 338 -32.98 31.64 -11.24
CA GLU A 338 -34.04 32.31 -10.47
C GLU A 338 -34.22 33.77 -10.90
N GLY A 339 -34.29 34.00 -12.21
CA GLY A 339 -34.47 35.34 -12.79
C GLY A 339 -35.50 36.20 -12.04
N GLU A 340 -35.04 37.41 -11.70
CA GLU A 340 -35.78 38.63 -11.30
C GLU A 340 -36.58 38.68 -9.99
N GLU A 341 -36.85 37.60 -9.27
CA GLU A 341 -37.40 37.72 -7.92
C GLU A 341 -36.28 37.84 -6.88
N LYS A 342 -35.93 39.10 -6.57
CA LYS A 342 -35.02 39.51 -5.49
C LYS A 342 -34.97 38.48 -4.37
N LEU A 343 -33.85 37.75 -4.28
CA LEU A 343 -33.46 36.99 -3.08
C LEU A 343 -33.67 37.89 -1.87
N ARG A 344 -34.78 37.67 -1.14
CA ARG A 344 -35.00 38.34 0.13
C ARG A 344 -33.89 37.89 1.05
N THR A 345 -33.23 38.85 1.69
CA THR A 345 -32.12 38.69 2.64
C THR A 345 -32.37 37.59 3.68
N SER A 346 -33.64 37.30 3.98
CA SER A 346 -34.08 36.22 4.88
C SER A 346 -33.72 34.80 4.45
N HIS A 347 -33.37 34.54 3.19
CA HIS A 347 -32.93 33.20 2.75
C HIS A 347 -31.40 33.00 2.81
N GLN A 348 -30.60 34.07 2.90
CA GLN A 348 -29.15 33.99 3.07
C GLN A 348 -28.73 33.76 4.54
N GLU A 349 -29.60 34.04 5.52
CA GLU A 349 -29.33 33.82 6.96
C GLU A 349 -29.26 32.32 7.36
N ILE A 350 -29.54 31.40 6.43
CA ILE A 350 -29.66 29.95 6.69
C ILE A 350 -28.56 29.14 5.95
N ASP A 351 -27.52 29.80 5.45
CA ASP A 351 -26.31 29.11 4.94
C ASP A 351 -25.31 28.84 6.08
N VAL A 352 -24.45 27.83 5.86
CA VAL A 352 -23.36 27.46 6.79
C VAL A 352 -22.31 28.56 6.74
N THR A 353 -21.94 29.13 7.90
CA THR A 353 -20.87 30.12 7.94
C THR A 353 -19.50 29.45 7.89
N PHE A 354 -18.48 30.19 7.43
CA PHE A 354 -17.10 29.69 7.43
C PHE A 354 -16.63 29.31 8.85
N ASP A 355 -16.97 30.13 9.85
CA ASP A 355 -16.62 29.86 11.25
C ASP A 355 -17.25 28.58 11.77
N GLU A 356 -18.51 28.32 11.40
CA GLU A 356 -19.19 27.09 11.76
C GLU A 356 -18.55 25.88 11.05
N PHE A 357 -18.14 26.02 9.79
CA PHE A 357 -17.40 24.97 9.10
C PHE A 357 -16.04 24.68 9.76
N ALA A 358 -15.26 25.73 10.07
CA ALA A 358 -13.96 25.60 10.72
C ALA A 358 -14.08 24.96 12.11
N GLN A 359 -15.10 25.36 12.86
CA GLN A 359 -15.38 24.79 14.17
C GLN A 359 -15.77 23.31 14.08
N ALA A 360 -16.53 22.89 13.06
CA ALA A 360 -16.88 21.49 12.84
C ALA A 360 -15.63 20.63 12.63
N HIS A 361 -14.68 21.11 11.82
CA HIS A 361 -13.43 20.41 11.58
C HIS A 361 -12.61 20.26 12.86
N CYS A 362 -12.42 21.34 13.62
CA CYS A 362 -11.72 21.32 14.91
C CYS A 362 -12.36 20.35 15.91
N ASP A 363 -13.69 20.32 15.97
CA ASP A 363 -14.40 19.44 16.91
C ASP A 363 -14.29 17.96 16.52
N ILE A 364 -14.36 17.63 15.22
CA ILE A 364 -14.14 16.26 14.73
C ILE A 364 -12.70 15.80 15.03
N HIS A 365 -11.71 16.67 14.82
CA HIS A 365 -10.31 16.36 15.09
C HIS A 365 -10.08 16.08 16.58
N ARG A 366 -10.55 16.98 17.46
CA ARG A 366 -10.46 16.80 18.91
C ARG A 366 -11.17 15.53 19.40
N ALA A 367 -12.32 15.19 18.81
CA ALA A 367 -13.03 13.95 19.14
C ALA A 367 -12.24 12.70 18.74
N ALA A 368 -11.50 12.76 17.62
CA ALA A 368 -10.65 11.67 17.17
C ALA A 368 -9.36 11.53 17.99
N GLU A 369 -8.79 12.65 18.46
CA GLU A 369 -7.53 12.69 19.23
C GLU A 369 -7.70 12.43 20.73
N SER A 370 -8.90 12.54 21.28
CA SER A 370 -9.17 12.32 22.70
C SER A 370 -8.85 10.86 23.09
N SER A 371 -7.64 10.65 23.60
CA SER A 371 -7.09 9.34 23.99
C SER A 371 -7.74 8.77 25.25
N ASN A 372 -8.23 9.65 26.13
CA ASN A 372 -9.11 9.27 27.24
C ASN A 372 -10.55 9.42 26.76
N PHE A 373 -11.31 8.32 26.79
CA PHE A 373 -12.72 8.29 26.41
C PHE A 373 -13.57 9.10 27.40
N ASP A 374 -13.49 10.42 27.32
CA ASP A 374 -14.38 11.32 28.05
C ASP A 374 -15.72 11.36 27.31
N VAL A 375 -16.59 10.42 27.68
CA VAL A 375 -17.98 10.34 27.21
C VAL A 375 -18.70 11.68 27.37
N LYS A 376 -18.38 12.47 28.40
CA LYS A 376 -19.01 13.77 28.62
C LYS A 376 -18.55 14.78 27.56
N PHE A 377 -17.27 14.80 27.21
CA PHE A 377 -16.77 15.64 26.13
C PHE A 377 -17.42 15.30 24.79
N LEU A 378 -17.49 14.02 24.44
CA LEU A 378 -18.07 13.61 23.17
C LEU A 378 -19.58 13.90 23.09
N ASN A 379 -20.32 13.65 24.18
CA ASN A 379 -21.74 14.01 24.26
C ASN A 379 -21.96 15.52 24.10
N SER A 380 -21.08 16.34 24.67
CA SER A 380 -21.14 17.80 24.51
C SER A 380 -20.96 18.24 23.05
N LEU A 381 -20.12 17.55 22.27
CA LEU A 381 -19.96 17.81 20.84
C LEU A 381 -21.18 17.35 20.04
N LEU A 382 -21.75 16.19 20.36
CA LEU A 382 -22.96 15.69 19.71
C LEU A 382 -24.17 16.61 19.93
N GLU A 383 -24.31 17.16 21.13
CA GLU A 383 -25.29 18.19 21.45
C GLU A 383 -25.01 19.49 20.69
N LYS A 384 -23.74 19.94 20.67
CA LYS A 384 -23.30 21.13 19.95
C LYS A 384 -23.62 21.09 18.46
N TRP A 385 -23.60 19.92 17.81
CA TRP A 385 -23.88 19.73 16.38
C TRP A 385 -25.32 19.26 16.09
N GLY A 386 -26.23 19.39 17.05
CA GLY A 386 -27.66 19.18 16.83
C GLY A 386 -28.30 20.18 15.85
N ASP A 387 -29.49 19.83 15.35
CA ASP A 387 -30.31 20.71 14.53
C ASP A 387 -30.62 22.01 15.30
N ILE A 388 -30.58 23.16 14.62
CA ILE A 388 -30.88 24.47 15.19
C ILE A 388 -32.41 24.62 15.31
N GLU A 389 -32.88 24.89 16.53
CA GLU A 389 -34.30 25.08 16.81
C GLU A 389 -34.87 26.26 16.00
N GLY A 390 -36.05 26.06 15.41
CA GLY A 390 -36.69 27.06 14.54
C GLY A 390 -36.20 27.07 13.09
N GLN A 391 -35.16 26.31 12.72
CA GLN A 391 -34.77 26.11 11.33
C GLN A 391 -35.40 24.83 10.74
N PRO A 392 -35.88 24.84 9.48
CA PRO A 392 -36.38 23.63 8.83
C PRO A 392 -35.33 22.50 8.85
N ALA A 393 -35.75 21.26 9.01
CA ALA A 393 -34.82 20.11 8.98
C ALA A 393 -34.09 19.96 7.63
N SER A 394 -34.64 20.54 6.56
CA SER A 394 -34.07 20.63 5.21
C SER A 394 -33.16 21.85 4.99
N ALA A 395 -33.07 22.75 5.98
CA ALA A 395 -32.15 23.88 5.93
C ALA A 395 -30.71 23.38 5.77
N ARG A 396 -29.94 24.03 4.90
CA ARG A 396 -28.55 23.64 4.60
C ARG A 396 -27.68 23.56 5.83
N ARG A 397 -27.85 24.54 6.71
CA ARG A 397 -27.16 24.59 8.00
C ARG A 397 -27.48 23.39 8.88
N ASN A 398 -28.74 22.97 8.98
CA ASN A 398 -29.14 21.75 9.69
C ASN A 398 -28.66 20.47 9.00
N VAL A 399 -28.70 20.39 7.67
CA VAL A 399 -28.15 19.25 6.92
C VAL A 399 -26.65 19.10 7.16
N PHE A 400 -25.89 20.20 7.12
CA PHE A 400 -24.46 20.21 7.42
C PHE A 400 -24.18 19.76 8.86
N ARG A 401 -24.85 20.37 9.84
CA ARG A 401 -24.68 20.02 11.27
C ARG A 401 -25.01 18.56 11.54
N ARG A 402 -26.06 18.02 10.91
CA ARG A 402 -26.38 16.59 10.96
C ARG A 402 -25.26 15.69 10.43
N ARG A 403 -24.60 16.06 9.33
CA ARG A 403 -23.43 15.30 8.82
C ARG A 403 -22.24 15.34 9.77
N VAL A 404 -21.98 16.49 10.40
CA VAL A 404 -20.95 16.60 11.43
C VAL A 404 -21.27 15.70 12.62
N ARG A 405 -22.53 15.73 13.09
CA ARG A 405 -23.02 14.86 14.17
C ARG A 405 -22.94 13.37 13.83
N GLU A 406 -23.36 12.96 12.62
CA GLU A 406 -23.23 11.57 12.15
C GLU A 406 -21.78 11.09 12.18
N THR A 407 -20.83 11.96 11.81
CA THR A 407 -19.40 11.68 11.86
C THR A 407 -18.91 11.50 13.30
N LEU A 408 -19.33 12.39 14.22
CA LEU A 408 -19.01 12.29 15.65
C LEU A 408 -19.62 11.04 16.31
N ASP A 409 -20.82 10.61 15.90
CA ASP A 409 -21.45 9.35 16.36
C ASP A 409 -20.67 8.11 15.90
N VAL A 410 -20.06 8.15 14.72
CA VAL A 410 -19.15 7.09 14.26
C VAL A 410 -17.89 7.06 15.14
N VAL A 411 -17.28 8.22 15.41
CA VAL A 411 -16.13 8.33 16.32
C VAL A 411 -16.48 7.80 17.71
N SER A 412 -17.67 8.13 18.24
CA SER A 412 -18.21 7.60 19.50
C SER A 412 -18.21 6.08 19.55
N ARG A 413 -18.82 5.45 18.53
CA ARG A 413 -18.96 4.00 18.48
C ARG A 413 -17.62 3.28 18.37
N ILE A 414 -16.65 3.86 17.65
CA ILE A 414 -15.30 3.32 17.56
C ILE A 414 -14.66 3.29 18.96
N HIS A 415 -14.76 4.39 19.70
CA HIS A 415 -14.23 4.47 21.06
C HIS A 415 -14.97 3.57 22.06
N SER A 416 -16.30 3.51 22.02
CA SER A 416 -17.09 2.59 22.88
C SER A 416 -16.74 1.13 22.58
N SER A 417 -16.53 0.77 21.31
CA SER A 417 -16.13 -0.59 20.93
C SER A 417 -14.73 -0.93 21.42
N ALA A 418 -13.81 0.05 21.43
CA ALA A 418 -12.49 -0.09 22.04
C ALA A 418 -12.60 -0.28 23.58
N ALA A 419 -13.44 0.50 24.26
CA ALA A 419 -13.68 0.34 25.70
C ALA A 419 -14.32 -1.02 26.06
N GLU A 420 -15.31 -1.48 25.30
CA GLU A 420 -15.95 -2.79 25.49
C GLU A 420 -15.00 -3.97 25.20
N SER A 421 -14.02 -3.78 24.30
CA SER A 421 -12.97 -4.77 24.04
C SER A 421 -11.98 -4.89 25.21
N VAL A 422 -11.80 -3.82 25.98
CA VAL A 422 -10.98 -3.80 27.21
C VAL A 422 -11.75 -4.40 28.40
N GLU A 423 -13.08 -4.29 28.46
CA GLU A 423 -13.89 -4.82 29.56
C GLU A 423 -14.31 -6.30 29.44
N ARG A 424 -14.17 -6.94 28.27
CA ARG A 424 -14.47 -8.37 28.11
C ARG A 424 -13.31 -9.27 28.53
N GLN A 425 -13.03 -9.30 29.84
CA GLN A 425 -12.92 -10.49 30.71
C GLN A 425 -11.94 -10.26 31.89
N PRO A 426 -12.41 -10.30 33.16
CA PRO A 426 -11.53 -10.52 34.30
C PRO A 426 -11.24 -12.03 34.41
N PHE A 427 -10.17 -12.52 33.77
CA PHE A 427 -9.71 -13.89 33.96
C PHE A 427 -8.69 -13.99 35.09
N THR A 428 -9.16 -14.55 36.21
CA THR A 428 -8.41 -14.96 37.41
C THR A 428 -7.71 -16.31 37.23
N PHE A 429 -7.16 -16.62 36.05
CA PHE A 429 -6.68 -17.98 35.74
C PHE A 429 -5.29 -18.07 35.08
N ILE A 430 -4.33 -17.20 35.44
CA ILE A 430 -2.88 -17.43 35.20
C ILE A 430 -2.04 -16.98 36.41
N ASP A 431 -2.57 -17.09 37.64
CA ASP A 431 -1.76 -16.73 38.83
C ASP A 431 -1.00 -17.95 39.41
N THR A 432 -1.13 -19.13 38.80
CA THR A 432 -0.57 -20.39 39.36
C THR A 432 0.48 -21.09 38.48
N ALA A 433 0.51 -20.84 37.16
CA ALA A 433 1.47 -21.50 36.26
C ALA A 433 2.80 -20.72 36.13
N ALA A 434 2.75 -19.39 36.05
CA ALA A 434 3.95 -18.55 35.98
C ALA A 434 4.71 -18.44 37.32
N ARG A 435 4.01 -18.58 38.46
CA ARG A 435 4.64 -18.53 39.80
C ARG A 435 5.58 -19.71 40.10
N ASN A 436 5.46 -20.83 39.38
CA ASN A 436 6.20 -22.05 39.71
C ASN A 436 7.52 -22.25 38.96
N MET A 437 7.84 -21.46 37.93
CA MET A 437 9.13 -21.57 37.22
C MET A 437 10.14 -20.42 37.48
N HIS A 438 9.71 -19.27 38.02
CA HIS A 438 10.59 -18.08 38.12
C HIS A 438 10.67 -17.38 39.49
N SER A 439 9.98 -17.87 40.53
CA SER A 439 9.79 -17.12 41.79
C SER A 439 10.93 -17.17 42.82
N LYS A 440 12.08 -17.81 42.54
CA LYS A 440 13.13 -17.95 43.58
C LYS A 440 14.17 -16.82 43.64
N HIS A 441 14.28 -15.93 42.65
CA HIS A 441 15.37 -14.94 42.64
C HIS A 441 15.02 -13.51 42.18
N ARG A 442 13.75 -13.19 41.89
CA ARG A 442 13.38 -11.80 41.54
C ARG A 442 13.06 -11.02 42.82
N ARG A 443 13.91 -10.04 43.15
CA ARG A 443 13.57 -9.02 44.15
C ARG A 443 12.70 -7.97 43.47
N GLU A 444 11.54 -7.70 44.06
CA GLU A 444 10.58 -6.72 43.56
C GLU A 444 10.55 -5.52 44.52
N TRP A 445 10.66 -4.31 43.98
CA TRP A 445 10.57 -3.08 44.77
C TRP A 445 9.46 -2.20 44.23
N ARG A 446 8.50 -1.81 45.08
CA ARG A 446 7.43 -0.89 44.70
C ARG A 446 7.93 0.56 44.71
N LEU A 447 7.65 1.28 43.62
CA LEU A 447 7.91 2.71 43.52
C LEU A 447 6.73 3.50 44.08
N GLY A 448 7.01 4.68 44.65
CA GLY A 448 5.96 5.67 44.89
C GLY A 448 5.53 6.36 43.59
N ASP A 449 4.32 6.91 43.55
CA ASP A 449 3.77 7.55 42.34
C ASP A 449 4.68 8.63 41.76
N GLY A 450 5.34 9.42 42.61
CA GLY A 450 6.28 10.46 42.17
C GLY A 450 7.54 9.89 41.50
N ASP A 451 8.07 8.78 42.02
CA ASP A 451 9.21 8.08 41.43
C ASP A 451 8.83 7.40 40.12
N LEU A 452 7.62 6.83 40.07
CA LEU A 452 7.07 6.19 38.87
C LEU A 452 6.88 7.21 37.74
N GLN A 453 6.31 8.37 38.03
CA GLN A 453 6.18 9.46 37.06
C GLN A 453 7.54 9.99 36.60
N ALA A 454 8.50 10.13 37.53
CA ALA A 454 9.83 10.62 37.21
C ALA A 454 10.58 9.65 36.26
N ILE A 455 10.57 8.35 36.55
CA ILE A 455 11.24 7.37 35.68
C ILE A 455 10.50 7.17 34.36
N ALA A 456 9.16 7.27 34.33
CA ALA A 456 8.38 7.23 33.09
C ALA A 456 8.78 8.36 32.14
N ALA A 457 8.88 9.59 32.62
CA ALA A 457 9.28 10.73 31.79
C ALA A 457 10.70 10.56 31.20
N LEU A 458 11.65 10.08 32.00
CA LEU A 458 13.02 9.80 31.53
C LEU A 458 13.03 8.67 30.48
N TYR A 459 12.21 7.64 30.69
CA TYR A 459 12.12 6.50 29.79
C TYR A 459 11.47 6.87 28.46
N GLN A 460 10.44 7.70 28.48
CA GLN A 460 9.82 8.26 27.28
C GLN A 460 10.83 9.09 26.49
N GLN A 461 11.62 9.94 27.14
CA GLN A 461 12.69 10.67 26.45
C GLN A 461 13.69 9.73 25.77
N GLU A 462 14.12 8.67 26.45
CA GLU A 462 15.01 7.66 25.86
C GLU A 462 14.38 7.01 24.62
N LEU A 463 13.12 6.55 24.74
CA LEU A 463 12.40 5.91 23.63
C LEU A 463 12.21 6.85 22.43
N GLY A 464 11.90 8.12 22.68
CA GLY A 464 11.75 9.13 21.64
C GLY A 464 13.06 9.32 20.86
N TRP A 465 14.18 9.48 21.57
CA TRP A 465 15.49 9.58 20.95
C TRP A 465 15.92 8.30 20.22
N ALA A 466 15.63 7.13 20.78
CA ALA A 466 15.96 5.85 20.16
C ALA A 466 15.19 5.62 18.86
N PHE A 467 13.89 5.92 18.86
CA PHE A 467 13.07 5.84 17.65
C PHE A 467 13.60 6.78 16.57
N LEU A 468 13.88 8.03 16.93
CA LEU A 468 14.36 9.03 15.98
C LEU A 468 15.71 8.64 15.39
N PHE A 469 16.63 8.10 16.21
CA PHE A 469 17.91 7.56 15.75
C PHE A 469 17.71 6.47 14.68
N ASN A 470 16.85 5.49 14.96
CA ASN A 470 16.58 4.40 14.02
C ASN A 470 15.93 4.90 12.73
N ALA A 471 15.01 5.85 12.82
CA ALA A 471 14.36 6.45 11.66
C ALA A 471 15.38 7.21 10.78
N THR A 472 16.29 7.98 11.39
CA THR A 472 17.34 8.69 10.64
C THR A 472 18.39 7.76 10.03
N ILE A 473 18.71 6.63 10.67
CA ILE A 473 19.57 5.59 10.07
C ILE A 473 18.91 5.00 8.82
N GLU A 474 17.61 4.78 8.84
CA GLU A 474 16.86 4.30 7.67
C GLU A 474 16.84 5.34 6.55
N ASP A 475 16.72 6.64 6.88
CA ASP A 475 16.84 7.72 5.90
C ASP A 475 18.22 7.68 5.21
N VAL A 476 19.30 7.44 5.96
CA VAL A 476 20.65 7.26 5.36
C VAL A 476 20.71 6.06 4.43
N ARG A 477 20.08 4.93 4.80
CA ARG A 477 19.97 3.75 3.91
C ARG A 477 19.18 4.03 2.65
N MET A 478 18.22 4.96 2.70
CA MET A 478 17.46 5.45 1.56
C MET A 478 18.21 6.53 0.74
N GLY A 479 19.43 6.91 1.14
CA GLY A 479 20.29 7.84 0.40
C GLY A 479 20.16 9.31 0.81
N PHE A 480 19.49 9.62 1.92
CA PHE A 480 19.46 10.98 2.46
C PHE A 480 20.77 11.30 3.22
N ASP A 481 21.32 12.51 3.04
CA ASP A 481 22.44 12.97 3.87
C ASP A 481 21.92 13.51 5.20
N CYS A 482 22.03 12.71 6.25
CA CYS A 482 21.62 13.04 7.61
C CYS A 482 22.77 12.87 8.63
N THR A 483 24.01 12.98 8.16
CA THR A 483 25.21 12.63 8.95
C THR A 483 25.34 13.50 10.20
N ASN A 484 25.01 14.79 10.10
CA ASN A 484 25.10 15.73 11.22
C ASN A 484 23.95 15.52 12.22
N GLU A 485 22.73 15.31 11.73
CA GLU A 485 21.57 15.00 12.57
C GLU A 485 21.81 13.71 13.37
N ILE A 486 22.40 12.67 12.78
CA ILE A 486 22.74 11.41 13.46
C ILE A 486 23.67 11.65 14.65
N ALA A 487 24.69 12.51 14.50
CA ALA A 487 25.63 12.80 15.58
C ALA A 487 24.92 13.47 16.77
N VAL A 488 24.05 14.45 16.51
CA VAL A 488 23.27 15.15 17.54
C VAL A 488 22.24 14.23 18.19
N ILE A 489 21.49 13.46 17.41
CA ILE A 489 20.51 12.49 17.91
C ILE A 489 21.21 11.45 18.79
N ARG A 490 22.36 10.92 18.35
CA ARG A 490 23.14 9.94 19.12
C ARG A 490 23.62 10.52 20.45
N ALA A 491 24.16 11.74 20.45
CA ALA A 491 24.63 12.37 21.68
C ALA A 491 23.49 12.56 22.69
N ASN A 492 22.30 12.95 22.23
CA ASN A 492 21.13 13.09 23.10
C ASN A 492 20.56 11.74 23.55
N LEU A 493 20.58 10.71 22.71
CA LEU A 493 20.21 9.34 23.09
C LEU A 493 21.11 8.81 24.21
N VAL A 494 22.44 8.99 24.10
CA VAL A 494 23.39 8.61 25.18
C VAL A 494 23.06 9.37 26.47
N ARG A 495 22.82 10.67 26.39
CA ARG A 495 22.45 11.48 27.57
C ARG A 495 21.15 11.02 28.22
N ALA A 496 20.14 10.67 27.42
CA ALA A 496 18.87 10.16 27.92
C ALA A 496 19.06 8.82 28.66
N ARG A 497 19.84 7.90 28.10
CA ARG A 497 20.23 6.63 28.76
C ARG A 497 20.97 6.86 30.06
N ASP A 498 21.93 7.78 30.08
CA ASP A 498 22.68 8.14 31.30
C ASP A 498 21.76 8.69 32.39
N ASN A 499 20.73 9.46 32.01
CA ASN A 499 19.75 9.97 32.97
C ASN A 499 18.88 8.86 33.57
N VAL A 500 18.41 7.90 32.76
CA VAL A 500 17.70 6.71 33.23
C VAL A 500 18.60 5.90 34.18
N HIS A 501 19.85 5.64 33.79
CA HIS A 501 20.80 4.91 34.63
C HIS A 501 21.12 5.62 35.94
N ARG A 502 21.36 6.94 35.90
CA ARG A 502 21.60 7.76 37.08
C ARG A 502 20.40 7.75 38.02
N TRP A 503 19.18 7.82 37.48
CA TRP A 503 17.96 7.71 38.28
C TRP A 503 17.95 6.38 39.04
N PHE A 504 18.21 5.25 38.38
CA PHE A 504 18.30 3.95 39.05
C PHE A 504 19.36 3.92 40.14
N GLN A 505 20.56 4.46 39.89
CA GLN A 505 21.62 4.51 40.90
C GLN A 505 21.21 5.34 42.13
N VAL A 506 20.56 6.48 41.93
CA VAL A 506 20.10 7.36 43.01
C VAL A 506 18.97 6.69 43.79
N THR A 507 17.98 6.13 43.10
CA THR A 507 16.84 5.42 43.71
C THR A 507 17.31 4.19 44.47
N ALA A 508 18.17 3.36 43.87
CA ALA A 508 18.75 2.19 44.53
C ALA A 508 19.49 2.56 45.81
N LYS A 509 20.31 3.62 45.77
CA LYS A 509 21.02 4.11 46.96
C LYS A 509 20.06 4.64 48.03
N ARG A 510 19.02 5.37 47.64
CA ARG A 510 18.01 5.94 48.54
C ARG A 510 17.21 4.85 49.25
N GLU A 511 16.80 3.83 48.50
CA GLU A 511 16.00 2.71 48.99
C GLU A 511 16.85 1.57 49.57
N ARG A 512 18.19 1.74 49.63
CA ARG A 512 19.16 0.73 50.09
C ARG A 512 19.03 -0.61 49.36
N TRP A 513 18.84 -0.55 48.05
CA TRP A 513 18.93 -1.72 47.19
C TRP A 513 20.40 -2.11 47.06
N GLU A 514 20.86 -2.98 47.95
CA GLU A 514 22.19 -3.61 47.84
C GLU A 514 22.17 -4.56 46.62
N SER A 515 22.88 -4.17 45.58
CA SER A 515 23.13 -4.98 44.38
C SER A 515 24.64 -5.04 44.18
N ASP A 516 25.23 -6.18 44.50
CA ASP A 516 26.64 -6.49 44.21
C ASP A 516 26.84 -6.91 42.73
N ASP A 517 25.75 -7.06 41.98
CA ASP A 517 25.75 -7.68 40.65
C ASP A 517 25.51 -6.68 39.50
N GLU A 518 26.09 -6.98 38.33
CA GLU A 518 25.90 -6.31 37.02
C GLU A 518 24.47 -6.49 36.45
N GLY A 519 23.45 -6.48 37.31
CA GLY A 519 22.06 -6.67 36.90
C GLY A 519 21.51 -5.49 36.09
N ARG A 520 20.61 -5.79 35.14
CA ARG A 520 19.84 -4.78 34.42
C ARG A 520 18.59 -4.47 35.25
N TRP A 521 18.33 -3.18 35.46
CA TRP A 521 17.10 -2.72 36.11
C TRP A 521 15.98 -2.59 35.08
N GLU A 522 14.80 -3.11 35.40
CA GLU A 522 13.59 -3.04 34.59
C GLU A 522 12.44 -2.47 35.42
N VAL A 523 11.64 -1.58 34.83
CA VAL A 523 10.41 -1.06 35.45
C VAL A 523 9.21 -1.72 34.82
N ASP A 524 8.31 -2.26 35.63
CA ASP A 524 6.95 -2.63 35.26
C ASP A 524 6.04 -1.48 35.70
N PHE A 525 5.68 -0.63 34.72
CA PHE A 525 4.91 0.58 34.95
C PHE A 525 3.48 0.28 35.40
N ASP A 526 2.89 -0.83 34.94
CA ASP A 526 1.53 -1.23 35.31
C ASP A 526 1.44 -1.64 36.78
N LYS A 527 2.48 -2.35 37.27
CA LYS A 527 2.56 -2.77 38.67
C LYS A 527 3.24 -1.75 39.58
N GLY A 528 3.84 -0.71 39.00
CA GLY A 528 4.61 0.30 39.74
C GLY A 528 5.80 -0.32 40.48
N VAL A 529 6.47 -1.29 39.86
CA VAL A 529 7.57 -2.04 40.49
C VAL A 529 8.82 -2.04 39.63
N VAL A 530 9.97 -2.07 40.30
CA VAL A 530 11.27 -2.28 39.70
C VAL A 530 11.75 -3.69 40.00
N TYR A 531 12.33 -4.33 38.99
CA TYR A 531 12.98 -5.62 39.08
C TYR A 531 14.44 -5.49 38.67
N LEU A 532 15.31 -6.26 39.32
CA LEU A 532 16.68 -6.49 38.87
C LEU A 532 16.73 -7.81 38.10
N SER A 533 16.98 -7.76 36.79
CA SER A 533 17.27 -8.94 35.98
C SER A 533 18.77 -9.23 36.01
N LEU A 534 19.15 -10.39 36.56
CA LEU A 534 20.54 -10.84 36.56
C LEU A 534 20.90 -11.39 35.18
N PRO A 535 21.97 -10.90 34.51
CA PRO A 535 22.41 -11.45 33.24
C PRO A 535 22.83 -12.92 33.42
N GLY A 536 22.18 -13.85 32.69
CA GLY A 536 22.65 -15.25 32.57
C GLY A 536 21.68 -16.37 32.93
N LEU A 537 20.44 -16.10 33.36
CA LEU A 537 19.50 -17.16 33.79
C LEU A 537 18.58 -17.74 32.70
N LEU A 538 18.65 -17.25 31.46
CA LEU A 538 17.85 -17.78 30.36
C LEU A 538 18.64 -18.87 29.62
N LYS A 539 18.25 -20.13 29.82
CA LYS A 539 18.76 -21.27 29.06
C LYS A 539 18.50 -21.01 27.57
N LYS A 540 19.57 -20.95 26.77
CA LYS A 540 19.51 -20.95 25.30
C LYS A 540 18.66 -22.12 24.81
N GLY A 541 17.41 -21.86 24.44
CA GLY A 541 16.63 -22.75 23.60
C GLY A 541 17.19 -22.67 22.19
N SER A 542 17.64 -23.80 21.63
CA SER A 542 18.17 -23.87 20.27
C SER A 542 17.02 -23.80 19.26
N LEU A 543 16.68 -22.59 18.81
CA LEU A 543 15.87 -22.38 17.60
C LEU A 543 16.80 -22.01 16.43
N CYS A 544 16.47 -22.53 15.25
CA CYS A 544 17.25 -22.37 14.02
C CYS A 544 17.36 -20.88 13.64
N SER A 545 18.58 -20.42 13.37
CA SER A 545 18.96 -18.99 13.40
C SER A 545 18.70 -18.19 12.12
N SER A 546 17.89 -18.69 11.18
CA SER A 546 17.74 -18.06 9.85
C SER A 546 16.29 -17.87 9.36
N CYS A 547 15.30 -17.93 10.24
CA CYS A 547 13.90 -17.85 9.82
C CYS A 547 13.08 -16.85 10.65
N SER A 548 12.68 -15.74 10.01
CA SER A 548 11.54 -14.93 10.42
C SER A 548 10.32 -15.86 10.57
N THR A 549 9.82 -16.04 11.78
CA THR A 549 8.67 -16.93 12.02
C THR A 549 7.43 -16.09 12.27
N CYS A 550 6.38 -16.28 11.47
CA CYS A 550 5.07 -15.68 11.75
C CYS A 550 4.55 -16.26 13.07
N VAL A 551 4.44 -15.42 14.10
CA VAL A 551 3.96 -15.81 15.44
C VAL A 551 2.46 -15.62 15.61
N GLY A 552 1.81 -14.83 14.76
CA GLY A 552 0.36 -14.68 14.79
C GLY A 552 -0.20 -13.68 13.80
N THR A 553 -1.52 -13.62 13.72
CA THR A 553 -2.29 -12.60 12.99
C THR A 553 -2.95 -11.65 13.98
N VAL A 554 -2.99 -10.36 13.64
CA VAL A 554 -3.59 -9.29 14.42
C VAL A 554 -5.00 -9.02 13.90
N GLY A 555 -5.98 -8.92 14.80
CA GLY A 555 -7.37 -8.64 14.43
C GLY A 555 -7.56 -7.25 13.83
N GLY A 556 -8.65 -7.04 13.08
CA GLY A 556 -8.89 -5.79 12.36
C GLY A 556 -8.96 -4.53 13.24
N LEU A 557 -9.47 -4.65 14.47
CA LEU A 557 -9.51 -3.53 15.43
C LEU A 557 -8.12 -3.22 15.98
N ASP A 558 -7.38 -4.24 16.41
CA ASP A 558 -6.01 -4.12 16.90
C ASP A 558 -5.08 -3.54 15.82
N MET A 559 -5.31 -3.93 14.55
CA MET A 559 -4.62 -3.36 13.38
C MET A 559 -4.90 -1.88 13.18
N GLU A 560 -6.13 -1.42 13.43
CA GLU A 560 -6.48 -0.01 13.32
C GLU A 560 -5.87 0.81 14.47
N VAL A 561 -5.89 0.28 15.69
CA VAL A 561 -5.26 0.91 16.87
C VAL A 561 -3.77 1.08 16.63
N ILE A 562 -3.08 0.00 16.25
CA ILE A 562 -1.64 0.05 16.04
C ILE A 562 -1.27 0.94 14.85
N ARG A 563 -2.07 0.94 13.77
CA ARG A 563 -1.90 1.86 12.63
C ARG A 563 -1.92 3.32 13.06
N ARG A 564 -2.90 3.71 13.88
CA ARG A 564 -3.00 5.09 14.38
C ARG A 564 -1.81 5.47 15.27
N LEU A 565 -1.35 4.56 16.12
CA LEU A 565 -0.16 4.80 16.95
C LEU A 565 1.11 4.97 16.08
N PHE A 566 1.25 4.18 15.01
CA PHE A 566 2.33 4.37 14.04
C PHE A 566 2.21 5.71 13.31
N GLU A 567 1.01 6.12 12.90
CA GLU A 567 0.74 7.40 12.24
C GLU A 567 1.08 8.59 13.17
N GLU A 568 0.62 8.55 14.42
CA GLU A 568 0.93 9.54 15.44
C GLU A 568 2.45 9.65 15.68
N ARG A 569 3.14 8.52 15.87
CA ARG A 569 4.59 8.48 16.06
C ARG A 569 5.34 9.06 14.86
N SER A 570 4.90 8.74 13.64
CA SER A 570 5.52 9.24 12.40
C SER A 570 5.31 10.75 12.25
N MET A 571 4.11 11.24 12.54
CA MET A 571 3.79 12.66 12.52
C MET A 571 4.67 13.45 13.49
N ILE A 572 4.84 12.98 14.73
CA ILE A 572 5.70 13.65 15.71
C ILE A 572 7.16 13.67 15.22
N ALA A 573 7.66 12.57 14.66
CA ALA A 573 9.02 12.51 14.13
C ALA A 573 9.25 13.49 12.98
N ASP A 574 8.27 13.65 12.09
CA ASP A 574 8.33 14.61 10.98
C ASP A 574 8.30 16.07 11.45
N ILE A 575 7.68 16.36 12.60
CA ILE A 575 7.75 17.69 13.24
C ILE A 575 9.12 17.91 13.91
N VAL A 576 9.69 16.87 14.52
CA VAL A 576 10.96 16.95 15.24
C VAL A 576 12.17 17.10 14.30
N ARG A 577 12.17 16.38 13.17
CA ARG A 577 13.31 16.32 12.23
C ARG A 577 13.79 17.71 11.76
N PRO A 578 12.93 18.61 11.24
CA PRO A 578 13.35 19.96 10.85
C PRO A 578 13.97 20.75 12.00
N ARG A 579 13.41 20.63 13.22
CA ARG A 579 13.91 21.34 14.39
C ARG A 579 15.30 20.87 14.81
N ILE A 580 15.59 19.58 14.70
CA ILE A 580 16.95 19.07 14.95
C ILE A 580 17.94 19.67 13.96
N ARG A 581 17.55 19.78 12.68
CA ARG A 581 18.39 20.44 11.68
C ARG A 581 18.63 21.90 12.06
N ASP A 582 17.63 22.61 12.54
CA ASP A 582 17.78 23.99 13.00
C ASP A 582 18.74 24.10 14.19
N ILE A 583 18.65 23.18 15.16
CA ILE A 583 19.55 23.13 16.33
C ILE A 583 20.99 22.83 15.91
N VAL A 584 21.19 21.89 14.97
CA VAL A 584 22.50 21.59 14.38
C VAL A 584 23.11 22.86 13.77
N THR A 585 22.29 23.73 13.18
CA THR A 585 22.76 24.95 12.52
C THR A 585 22.91 26.17 13.43
N ASN A 586 22.08 26.32 14.47
CA ASN A 586 21.94 27.57 15.22
C ASN A 586 22.40 27.50 16.68
N GLU A 587 22.85 26.35 17.19
CA GLU A 587 23.30 26.14 18.59
C GLU A 587 22.30 26.54 19.69
N GLU A 588 21.05 26.88 19.36
CA GLU A 588 20.02 27.22 20.35
C GLU A 588 19.40 25.97 20.99
N GLN A 589 19.15 26.04 22.30
CA GLN A 589 18.36 25.05 23.03
C GLN A 589 16.87 25.32 22.81
N ASP A 590 16.13 24.35 22.26
CA ASP A 590 14.68 24.42 22.09
C ASP A 590 13.98 23.60 23.18
N ASP A 591 13.42 24.26 24.20
CA ASP A 591 12.64 23.58 25.25
C ASP A 591 11.45 22.79 24.68
N ASN A 592 10.89 23.23 23.55
CA ASN A 592 9.80 22.51 22.88
C ASN A 592 10.28 21.19 22.24
N LEU A 593 11.58 21.07 21.90
CA LEU A 593 12.12 19.82 21.38
C LEU A 593 12.02 18.71 22.42
N ASN A 594 12.32 19.00 23.69
CA ASN A 594 12.22 18.00 24.75
C ASN A 594 10.78 17.53 24.96
N GLU A 595 9.80 18.43 24.85
CA GLU A 595 8.38 18.09 24.91
C GLU A 595 7.98 17.19 23.73
N LEU A 596 8.38 17.54 22.51
CA LEU A 596 8.11 16.74 21.31
C LEU A 596 8.77 15.37 21.36
N ILE A 597 10.01 15.28 21.83
CA ILE A 597 10.72 14.00 22.01
C ILE A 597 10.03 13.16 23.08
N THR A 598 9.55 13.77 24.16
CA THR A 598 8.78 13.07 25.19
C THR A 598 7.47 12.54 24.60
N GLY A 599 6.77 13.32 23.77
CA GLY A 599 5.59 12.88 23.03
C GLY A 599 5.87 11.72 22.08
N LEU A 600 6.98 11.77 21.35
CA LEU A 600 7.46 10.69 20.48
C LEU A 600 7.75 9.41 21.27
N GLY A 601 8.33 9.59 22.45
CA GLY A 601 8.55 8.57 23.45
C GLY A 601 7.28 7.89 23.93
N ALA A 602 6.29 8.69 24.35
CA ALA A 602 4.99 8.21 24.81
C ALA A 602 4.23 7.46 23.71
N ALA A 603 4.30 7.91 22.46
CA ALA A 603 3.75 7.17 21.32
C ALA A 603 4.46 5.81 21.13
N SER A 604 5.80 5.80 21.24
CA SER A 604 6.60 4.57 21.13
C SER A 604 6.34 3.59 22.28
N GLU A 605 6.17 4.11 23.49
CA GLU A 605 5.80 3.33 24.68
C GLU A 605 4.42 2.68 24.50
N ARG A 606 3.42 3.42 24.01
CA ARG A 606 2.07 2.86 23.72
C ARG A 606 2.12 1.74 22.68
N ILE A 607 2.92 1.90 21.61
CA ILE A 607 3.13 0.84 20.60
C ILE A 607 3.74 -0.40 21.26
N ARG A 608 4.77 -0.21 22.09
CA ARG A 608 5.41 -1.31 22.82
C ARG A 608 4.45 -2.00 23.78
N ASN A 609 3.69 -1.25 24.56
CA ASN A 609 2.75 -1.81 25.53
C ASN A 609 1.63 -2.58 24.82
N TRP A 610 1.07 -2.02 23.73
CA TRP A 610 0.15 -2.78 22.86
C TRP A 610 0.78 -4.10 22.41
N PHE A 611 2.03 -4.06 21.97
CA PHE A 611 2.72 -5.26 21.51
C PHE A 611 2.86 -6.30 22.63
N LEU A 612 3.26 -5.88 23.84
CA LEU A 612 3.37 -6.75 25.01
C LEU A 612 2.03 -7.36 25.41
N SER A 613 0.95 -6.55 25.41
CA SER A 613 -0.41 -7.04 25.67
C SER A 613 -0.83 -8.07 24.63
N MET A 614 -0.54 -7.84 23.35
CA MET A 614 -0.83 -8.80 22.28
C MET A 614 0.00 -10.07 22.44
N ALA A 615 1.29 -9.96 22.77
CA ALA A 615 2.12 -11.12 23.04
C ALA A 615 1.56 -11.96 24.19
N GLU A 616 1.03 -11.33 25.24
CA GLU A 616 0.38 -12.02 26.35
C GLU A 616 -0.92 -12.72 25.93
N ILE A 617 -1.82 -11.98 25.24
CA ILE A 617 -3.13 -12.48 24.77
C ILE A 617 -2.96 -13.68 23.84
N TYR A 618 -2.02 -13.60 22.90
CA TYR A 618 -1.81 -14.63 21.89
C TYR A 618 -0.73 -15.65 22.29
N HIS A 619 -0.25 -15.59 23.54
CA HIS A 619 0.80 -16.46 24.07
C HIS A 619 2.07 -16.48 23.21
N TRP A 620 2.43 -15.35 22.60
CA TRP A 620 3.71 -15.19 21.94
C TRP A 620 4.80 -15.21 23.02
N GLN A 621 5.84 -16.03 22.80
CA GLN A 621 6.96 -16.08 23.74
C GLN A 621 7.67 -14.74 23.71
N THR A 622 7.59 -13.94 24.78
CA THR A 622 8.46 -12.78 24.94
C THR A 622 9.90 -13.27 24.80
N PRO A 623 10.64 -12.74 23.82
CA PRO A 623 11.94 -13.28 23.53
C PRO A 623 12.87 -13.08 24.73
N PRO A 624 13.74 -14.06 25.00
CA PRO A 624 14.55 -14.08 26.20
C PRO A 624 15.64 -13.00 26.24
N ASP A 625 15.95 -12.33 25.11
CA ASP A 625 16.92 -11.26 25.07
C ASP A 625 16.64 -10.24 23.96
N ASP A 626 17.34 -9.10 24.00
CA ASP A 626 17.25 -7.98 23.05
C ASP A 626 17.62 -8.35 21.60
N ARG A 627 18.02 -9.60 21.31
CA ARG A 627 18.39 -10.05 19.97
C ARG A 627 17.20 -10.41 19.09
N TRP A 628 16.02 -10.47 19.66
CA TRP A 628 14.81 -10.79 18.92
C TRP A 628 14.00 -9.52 18.71
N GLN A 629 13.55 -9.33 17.48
CA GLN A 629 12.72 -8.20 17.10
C GLN A 629 11.40 -8.72 16.60
N TYR A 630 10.32 -8.18 17.14
CA TYR A 630 9.03 -8.40 16.52
C TYR A 630 8.82 -7.41 15.40
N ARG A 631 8.50 -7.93 14.22
CA ARG A 631 8.17 -7.16 13.03
C ARG A 631 6.69 -7.32 12.74
N LEU A 632 5.93 -6.25 12.90
CA LEU A 632 4.53 -6.22 12.50
C LEU A 632 4.45 -5.90 11.00
N ASP A 633 3.98 -6.87 10.22
CA ASP A 633 3.58 -6.64 8.85
C ASP A 633 2.15 -6.09 8.81
N MET A 634 2.09 -4.77 8.68
CA MET A 634 0.83 -4.02 8.58
C MET A 634 0.01 -4.40 7.33
N ALA A 635 0.63 -5.00 6.31
CA ALA A 635 -0.06 -5.43 5.09
C ALA A 635 -0.77 -6.77 5.28
N GLU A 636 -0.09 -7.72 5.92
CA GLU A 636 -0.60 -9.07 6.12
C GLU A 636 -1.37 -9.22 7.44
N SER A 637 -1.40 -8.16 8.26
CA SER A 637 -1.87 -8.21 9.64
C SER A 637 -1.20 -9.35 10.41
N LYS A 638 0.11 -9.55 10.18
CA LYS A 638 0.89 -10.62 10.80
C LYS A 638 2.03 -10.05 11.62
N VAL A 639 2.31 -10.71 12.72
CA VAL A 639 3.49 -10.45 13.52
C VAL A 639 4.51 -11.53 13.22
N PHE A 640 5.71 -11.09 12.87
CA PHE A 640 6.88 -11.93 12.69
C PHE A 640 7.81 -11.74 13.88
N LEU A 641 8.48 -12.82 14.26
CA LEU A 641 9.58 -12.80 15.21
C LEU A 641 10.88 -13.02 14.41
N ASP A 642 11.71 -11.99 14.37
CA ASP A 642 12.98 -11.95 13.66
C ASP A 642 14.14 -12.09 14.67
N VAL A 643 15.14 -12.91 14.36
CA VAL A 643 16.37 -13.05 15.17
C VAL A 643 17.46 -12.21 14.52
N ARG A 644 18.03 -11.23 15.23
CA ARG A 644 19.26 -10.56 14.81
C ARG A 644 20.45 -11.46 15.10
N GLU A 645 21.07 -12.01 14.06
CA GLU A 645 22.40 -12.60 14.17
C GLU A 645 23.44 -11.47 14.30
N SER A 646 23.97 -11.23 15.50
CA SER A 646 25.27 -10.61 15.66
C SER A 646 26.36 -11.66 15.42
N GLY A 647 26.76 -11.86 14.15
CA GLY A 647 27.97 -12.61 13.80
C GLY A 647 27.81 -13.86 12.94
N CYS A 648 26.96 -13.84 11.91
CA CYS A 648 27.18 -14.73 10.76
C CYS A 648 28.40 -14.22 10.00
N GLY A 649 29.47 -15.02 9.93
CA GLY A 649 30.82 -14.67 9.43
C GLY A 649 30.92 -14.41 7.92
N CYS A 650 29.96 -13.68 7.35
CA CYS A 650 29.91 -13.28 5.94
C CYS A 650 30.02 -11.75 5.76
N SER A 651 30.71 -11.06 6.66
CA SER A 651 31.32 -9.74 6.45
C SER A 651 32.10 -9.34 7.70
N GLU A 652 33.33 -8.84 7.55
CA GLU A 652 34.12 -8.31 8.67
C GLU A 652 33.40 -7.10 9.29
N PRO A 653 33.29 -7.01 10.63
CA PRO A 653 32.74 -5.84 11.28
C PRO A 653 33.78 -4.72 11.24
N SER A 654 33.44 -3.59 10.60
CA SER A 654 34.11 -2.34 10.90
C SER A 654 33.72 -1.93 12.32
N ASP A 655 34.72 -1.72 13.18
CA ASP A 655 34.60 -1.24 14.56
C ASP A 655 33.84 0.10 14.65
N THR A 656 32.51 0.08 14.59
CA THR A 656 31.68 1.17 15.10
C THR A 656 30.27 0.67 15.40
N VAL A 657 29.85 0.96 16.64
CA VAL A 657 28.47 1.05 17.14
C VAL A 657 27.84 -0.26 17.67
N ASP A 658 27.83 -0.38 19.00
CA ASP A 658 26.86 -1.20 19.72
C ASP A 658 25.43 -0.73 19.40
N GLU A 659 24.72 -1.50 18.59
CA GLU A 659 23.31 -1.31 18.26
C GLU A 659 22.42 -1.84 19.40
N VAL A 660 21.53 -1.00 19.92
CA VAL A 660 20.46 -1.39 20.86
C VAL A 660 19.14 -0.85 20.32
N ALA A 661 18.17 -1.73 20.06
CA ALA A 661 16.83 -1.36 19.60
C ALA A 661 15.74 -2.28 20.18
N TYR A 662 14.67 -1.65 20.69
CA TYR A 662 13.39 -2.26 21.07
C TYR A 662 12.51 -2.57 19.86
#